data_AF-A0A7C3A6H1-F1
#
_entry.id   AF-A0A7C3A6H1-F1
#
_cell.length_a   1.000
_cell.length_b   1.000
_cell.length_c   1.000
_cell.angle_alpha   90.00
_cell.angle_beta   90.00
_cell.angle_gamma   90.00
#
_symmetry.space_group_name_H-M   'P 1'
#
loop_
_entity.id
_entity.type
_entity.pdbx_description
1 polymer ?
#
loop_
_entity_poly.entity_id
_entity_poly.type
_entity_poly.pdbx_seq_one_letter_code
_entity_poly.pdbx_strand_id
1 'polypeptide(L)'
;MRLRFALRVKVRCLSIWAGVIWASSLLMLTPSLQAKDYVLSFEERNRFEGMAKKYPRLKGAYFLHVLVDGKEVYRIDLSSGPLWNVQVKFSAENPENVTISFRLPKKAGDPILEIGNIRVRELNGGEVALKGEWVGKDVKPWFWDFAPLPAFRNGFALRPAYGAKDFCEWSFRGKLQPIANLQIRRLFEYAGCYQELGFYDDWKRMSFKPRNPQPGDRVTITVRVRNAGALDGKRVKVQLKVDGRVIGSKIADIPSVKEVPFTFTWRATEGFHCFVAYADPDGEIPETREDDNWLLRTLVVGEVRKAHPYLLFRRDYISKLRRWLGNPPKWYARYYEDIKQDAGWIEPDERSGVAGLEEPRALVAAANGLLSLVEPDFKPKKKVEDQWVTVKDSTLTRAKKFLMTMWQFHRGWFSDAPCSIAFYAQAYDFIADRLPPEEDKEIRRRLARAVEERVKELWSNSDPRSREGPPPPRENSFYPVRRRAYTQGSYIEACAIVVGALALAGHPKADEWLHFGLNAIDEEILREMATPFGYYREGHGYMAMAESRSGAVCWLALENIGASPFELYPLAEKMHELFLRDRMPNGWCPPINDNRATSTIPQVLYVPLYTAPSTRAAAMWDWKTQTHIPRGTLPDSHYGCLFLLFDTPEKDKLPSSPPPWTPTQFLGDYLVFRSDWSPDAAYLCLN
;
A
#
# COMPACT_ATOMS: atom_id res chain seq x y z
N MET A 1 -14.84 -75.15 -25.70
CA MET A 1 -13.84 -75.74 -26.62
C MET A 1 -13.72 -74.80 -27.83
N ARG A 2 -12.51 -74.29 -28.06
CA ARG A 2 -11.92 -73.39 -29.09
C ARG A 2 -12.74 -72.77 -30.26
N LEU A 3 -12.44 -71.47 -30.47
CA LEU A 3 -12.65 -70.55 -31.62
C LEU A 3 -12.49 -71.12 -33.05
N ARG A 4 -13.18 -70.50 -34.06
CA ARG A 4 -12.61 -69.55 -35.08
C ARG A 4 -13.58 -69.13 -36.23
N PHE A 5 -13.59 -67.81 -36.51
CA PHE A 5 -13.60 -67.03 -37.80
C PHE A 5 -14.69 -67.09 -38.90
N ALA A 6 -15.42 -65.96 -39.02
CA ALA A 6 -15.71 -65.01 -40.14
C ALA A 6 -15.85 -65.44 -41.63
N LEU A 7 -16.88 -64.91 -42.34
CA LEU A 7 -16.72 -64.06 -43.55
C LEU A 7 -18.00 -63.31 -44.04
N ARG A 8 -17.74 -62.12 -44.60
CA ARG A 8 -18.52 -61.08 -45.33
C ARG A 8 -19.58 -61.50 -46.37
N VAL A 9 -20.59 -60.63 -46.59
CA VAL A 9 -21.29 -60.45 -47.89
C VAL A 9 -21.51 -58.95 -48.22
N LYS A 10 -21.26 -58.61 -49.50
CA LYS A 10 -21.41 -57.32 -50.20
C LYS A 10 -22.86 -57.05 -50.61
N VAL A 11 -23.26 -55.78 -50.73
CA VAL A 11 -24.42 -55.34 -51.55
C VAL A 11 -23.98 -54.26 -52.53
N ARG A 12 -24.43 -54.39 -53.79
CA ARG A 12 -24.15 -53.54 -54.96
C ARG A 12 -25.34 -52.61 -55.24
N CYS A 13 -25.05 -51.37 -55.64
CA CYS A 13 -25.98 -50.33 -56.09
C CYS A 13 -26.58 -50.56 -57.49
N LEU A 14 -27.72 -49.91 -57.77
CA LEU A 14 -27.97 -48.86 -58.80
C LEU A 14 -29.33 -49.00 -59.51
N SER A 15 -30.19 -47.99 -59.36
CA SER A 15 -30.78 -47.22 -60.47
C SER A 15 -31.60 -46.03 -59.94
N ILE A 16 -31.44 -44.88 -60.59
CA ILE A 16 -31.78 -43.51 -60.19
C ILE A 16 -32.86 -42.96 -61.16
N TRP A 17 -33.59 -41.90 -60.73
CA TRP A 17 -34.38 -40.87 -61.46
C TRP A 17 -35.90 -41.15 -61.57
N ALA A 18 -36.84 -40.24 -61.27
CA ALA A 18 -36.79 -38.81 -60.93
C ALA A 18 -38.07 -38.31 -60.22
N GLY A 19 -37.92 -37.28 -59.38
CA GLY A 19 -38.84 -36.14 -59.25
C GLY A 19 -40.05 -36.24 -58.29
N VAL A 20 -39.94 -35.66 -57.08
CA VAL A 20 -40.72 -34.50 -56.60
C VAL A 20 -40.08 -33.99 -55.31
N ILE A 21 -39.87 -32.68 -55.26
CA ILE A 21 -39.22 -31.87 -54.22
C ILE A 21 -40.07 -31.83 -52.95
N TRP A 22 -39.51 -32.21 -51.78
CA TRP A 22 -39.91 -31.68 -50.47
C TRP A 22 -38.65 -31.35 -49.66
N ALA A 23 -38.42 -30.05 -49.45
CA ALA A 23 -37.38 -29.52 -48.59
C ALA A 23 -37.70 -29.88 -47.14
N SER A 24 -36.76 -30.56 -46.46
CA SER A 24 -36.78 -30.72 -45.00
C SER A 24 -35.43 -30.26 -44.47
N SER A 25 -35.48 -29.16 -43.75
CA SER A 25 -34.36 -28.36 -43.27
C SER A 25 -33.40 -29.14 -42.38
N LEU A 26 -32.12 -28.99 -42.68
CA LEU A 26 -31.00 -29.32 -41.80
C LEU A 26 -31.00 -28.31 -40.64
N LEU A 27 -31.69 -28.60 -39.55
CA LEU A 27 -31.56 -27.88 -38.28
C LEU A 27 -30.26 -28.32 -37.62
N MET A 28 -29.16 -27.62 -37.92
CA MET A 28 -28.02 -27.58 -37.02
C MET A 28 -28.49 -26.96 -35.71
N LEU A 29 -28.46 -27.74 -34.63
CA LEU A 29 -28.58 -27.23 -33.27
C LEU A 29 -27.38 -26.33 -32.98
N THR A 30 -27.50 -25.04 -33.28
CA THR A 30 -26.72 -24.02 -32.60
C THR A 30 -27.12 -24.06 -31.11
N PRO A 31 -26.18 -24.09 -30.15
CA PRO A 31 -26.55 -23.86 -28.77
C PRO A 31 -27.18 -22.47 -28.73
N SER A 32 -28.45 -22.36 -28.31
CA SER A 32 -29.01 -21.07 -27.96
C SER A 32 -28.12 -20.50 -26.85
N LEU A 33 -27.36 -19.44 -27.16
CA LEU A 33 -26.66 -18.64 -26.15
C LEU A 33 -27.73 -18.09 -25.22
N GLN A 34 -27.90 -18.73 -24.07
CA GLN A 34 -28.85 -18.28 -23.06
C GLN A 34 -28.30 -16.95 -22.51
N ALA A 35 -29.09 -15.89 -22.61
CA ALA A 35 -28.69 -14.57 -22.13
C ALA A 35 -28.29 -14.69 -20.64
N LYS A 36 -27.09 -14.20 -20.32
CA LYS A 36 -26.60 -14.16 -18.93
C LYS A 36 -26.90 -12.81 -18.32
N ASP A 37 -27.35 -12.83 -17.07
CA ASP A 37 -27.64 -11.62 -16.31
C ASP A 37 -26.42 -11.15 -15.53
N TYR A 38 -26.08 -9.88 -15.72
CA TYR A 38 -24.98 -9.22 -15.07
C TYR A 38 -25.46 -8.00 -14.29
N VAL A 39 -24.64 -7.61 -13.33
CA VAL A 39 -24.76 -6.37 -12.58
C VAL A 39 -23.50 -5.56 -12.83
N LEU A 40 -23.66 -4.44 -13.52
CA LEU A 40 -22.66 -3.39 -13.59
C LEU A 40 -22.81 -2.52 -12.35
N SER A 41 -21.80 -2.48 -11.49
CA SER A 41 -21.80 -1.66 -10.28
C SER A 41 -20.83 -0.50 -10.46
N PHE A 42 -21.29 0.70 -10.13
CA PHE A 42 -20.46 1.90 -10.07
C PHE A 42 -20.05 2.15 -8.62
N GLU A 43 -18.77 1.89 -8.34
CA GLU A 43 -18.15 2.08 -7.04
C GLU A 43 -17.32 3.38 -7.05
N GLU A 44 -17.87 4.39 -6.37
CA GLU A 44 -17.30 5.70 -6.07
C GLU A 44 -17.15 6.77 -7.19
N ARG A 45 -17.11 8.03 -6.72
CA ARG A 45 -16.94 9.38 -7.26
C ARG A 45 -17.72 9.74 -8.50
N ASN A 46 -18.64 10.66 -8.25
CA ASN A 46 -19.04 11.64 -9.23
C ASN A 46 -19.07 12.98 -8.49
N ARG A 47 -18.19 13.93 -8.86
CA ARG A 47 -18.10 15.33 -8.38
C ARG A 47 -19.37 16.17 -8.65
N PHE A 48 -20.52 15.54 -8.82
CA PHE A 48 -21.77 16.17 -9.23
C PHE A 48 -22.47 16.91 -8.09
N GLU A 49 -22.23 16.55 -6.83
CA GLU A 49 -22.83 17.22 -5.66
C GLU A 49 -22.46 18.71 -5.59
N GLY A 50 -21.22 19.06 -5.95
CA GLY A 50 -20.76 20.44 -6.05
C GLY A 50 -21.35 21.19 -7.26
N MET A 51 -21.69 20.48 -8.33
CA MET A 51 -22.10 21.09 -9.60
C MET A 51 -23.57 21.37 -9.73
N ALA A 52 -24.44 20.55 -9.16
CA ALA A 52 -25.86 20.89 -9.09
C ALA A 52 -26.09 22.19 -8.28
N LYS A 53 -25.25 22.43 -7.25
CA LYS A 53 -25.17 23.71 -6.52
C LYS A 53 -24.53 24.84 -7.35
N LYS A 54 -23.42 24.58 -8.05
CA LYS A 54 -22.65 25.58 -8.82
C LYS A 54 -23.29 25.96 -10.17
N TYR A 55 -24.10 25.07 -10.73
CA TYR A 55 -24.79 25.21 -12.03
C TYR A 55 -26.24 24.72 -11.93
N PRO A 56 -27.16 25.52 -11.34
CA PRO A 56 -28.58 25.15 -11.19
C PRO A 56 -29.26 24.77 -12.51
N ARG A 57 -28.73 25.27 -13.64
CA ARG A 57 -29.15 24.94 -15.01
C ARG A 57 -28.99 23.46 -15.40
N LEU A 58 -28.22 22.67 -14.63
CA LEU A 58 -28.00 21.25 -14.89
C LEU A 58 -29.18 20.38 -14.40
N LYS A 59 -30.06 20.92 -13.54
CA LYS A 59 -31.18 20.17 -12.96
C LYS A 59 -32.21 19.76 -14.02
N GLY A 60 -32.46 18.45 -14.17
CA GLY A 60 -33.43 17.90 -15.14
C GLY A 60 -33.00 17.92 -16.61
N ALA A 61 -31.75 18.32 -16.92
CA ALA A 61 -31.27 18.50 -18.29
C ALA A 61 -30.11 17.58 -18.70
N TYR A 62 -29.46 16.91 -17.74
CA TYR A 62 -28.26 16.10 -17.97
C TYR A 62 -28.46 14.69 -17.46
N PHE A 63 -28.34 13.72 -18.36
CA PHE A 63 -28.50 12.31 -18.05
C PHE A 63 -27.21 11.56 -18.39
N LEU A 64 -26.77 10.69 -17.49
CA LEU A 64 -25.85 9.61 -17.84
C LEU A 64 -26.68 8.43 -18.32
N HIS A 65 -26.40 8.01 -19.55
CA HIS A 65 -26.97 6.78 -20.09
C HIS A 65 -25.88 5.71 -20.05
N VAL A 66 -26.24 4.53 -19.55
CA VAL A 66 -25.47 3.31 -19.74
C VAL A 66 -26.19 2.51 -20.80
N LEU A 67 -25.53 2.35 -21.94
CA LEU A 67 -26.01 1.50 -23.01
C LEU A 67 -25.21 0.19 -22.99
N VAL A 68 -25.90 -0.92 -23.14
CA VAL A 68 -25.29 -2.22 -23.39
C VAL A 68 -25.73 -2.66 -24.77
N ASP A 69 -24.76 -2.88 -25.67
CA ASP A 69 -24.97 -3.24 -27.07
C ASP A 69 -25.92 -2.27 -27.80
N GLY A 70 -25.73 -0.97 -27.54
CA GLY A 70 -26.52 0.12 -28.13
C GLY A 70 -27.95 0.26 -27.57
N LYS A 71 -28.38 -0.61 -26.65
CA LYS A 71 -29.65 -0.49 -25.94
C LYS A 71 -29.44 0.22 -24.61
N GLU A 72 -30.22 1.25 -24.34
CA GLU A 72 -30.22 1.92 -23.04
C GLU A 72 -30.75 0.96 -21.97
N VAL A 73 -29.90 0.57 -21.03
CA VAL A 73 -30.26 -0.30 -19.90
C VAL A 73 -30.37 0.47 -18.60
N TYR A 74 -29.81 1.68 -18.56
CA TYR A 74 -29.89 2.55 -17.40
C TYR A 74 -29.76 4.01 -17.81
N ARG A 75 -30.52 4.86 -17.13
CA ARG A 75 -30.50 6.31 -17.30
C ARG A 75 -30.69 6.95 -15.94
N ILE A 76 -29.79 7.87 -15.60
CA ILE A 76 -29.86 8.63 -14.35
C ILE A 76 -29.69 10.12 -14.64
N ASP A 77 -30.55 10.91 -14.01
CA ASP A 77 -30.39 12.36 -13.97
C ASP A 77 -29.19 12.70 -13.09
N LEU A 78 -28.14 13.30 -13.66
CA LEU A 78 -26.93 13.60 -12.92
C LEU A 78 -27.14 14.69 -11.86
N SER A 79 -28.27 15.39 -11.88
CA SER A 79 -28.64 16.37 -10.86
C SER A 79 -29.33 15.78 -9.62
N SER A 80 -29.68 14.49 -9.63
CA SER A 80 -30.41 13.85 -8.52
C SER A 80 -29.53 13.37 -7.36
N GLY A 81 -28.20 13.48 -7.48
CA GLY A 81 -27.25 13.08 -6.44
C GLY A 81 -26.10 12.21 -6.96
N PRO A 82 -25.18 11.80 -6.08
CA PRO A 82 -24.02 10.97 -6.42
C PRO A 82 -24.40 9.57 -6.96
N LEU A 83 -23.55 9.00 -7.85
CA LEU A 83 -23.76 7.69 -8.50
C LEU A 83 -23.23 6.47 -7.72
N TRP A 84 -22.64 6.68 -6.55
CA TRP A 84 -22.21 5.58 -5.67
C TRP A 84 -23.35 4.60 -5.38
N ASN A 85 -23.08 3.30 -5.50
CA ASN A 85 -24.05 2.18 -5.33
C ASN A 85 -25.10 2.03 -6.43
N VAL A 86 -24.93 2.68 -7.58
CA VAL A 86 -25.74 2.36 -8.75
C VAL A 86 -25.40 0.95 -9.24
N GLN A 87 -26.40 0.08 -9.23
CA GLN A 87 -26.34 -1.24 -9.82
C GLN A 87 -27.24 -1.28 -11.06
N VAL A 88 -26.61 -1.46 -12.21
CA VAL A 88 -27.30 -1.61 -13.49
C VAL A 88 -27.35 -3.09 -13.83
N LYS A 89 -28.55 -3.64 -13.79
CA LYS A 89 -28.79 -5.00 -14.26
C LYS A 89 -28.93 -4.98 -15.77
N PHE A 90 -28.23 -5.87 -16.44
CA PHE A 90 -28.35 -6.06 -17.88
C PHE A 90 -28.17 -7.52 -18.24
N SER A 91 -28.80 -7.93 -19.34
CA SER A 91 -28.61 -9.26 -19.91
C SER A 91 -27.77 -9.12 -21.17
N ALA A 92 -26.72 -9.93 -21.30
CA ALA A 92 -25.92 -10.01 -22.52
C ALA A 92 -26.20 -11.35 -23.20
N GLU A 93 -26.74 -11.29 -24.43
CA GLU A 93 -26.94 -12.47 -25.28
C GLU A 93 -25.60 -13.02 -25.78
N ASN A 94 -24.61 -12.13 -26.02
CA ASN A 94 -23.27 -12.51 -26.43
C ASN A 94 -22.21 -11.87 -25.52
N PRO A 95 -21.77 -12.55 -24.45
CA PRO A 95 -20.74 -12.02 -23.55
C PRO A 95 -19.36 -11.87 -24.24
N GLU A 96 -19.18 -12.41 -25.45
CA GLU A 96 -17.95 -12.27 -26.24
C GLU A 96 -17.81 -10.90 -26.91
N ASN A 97 -18.90 -10.14 -27.02
CA ASN A 97 -18.90 -8.85 -27.70
C ASN A 97 -19.94 -7.93 -27.05
N VAL A 98 -19.59 -7.42 -25.88
CA VAL A 98 -20.40 -6.47 -25.10
C VAL A 98 -19.83 -5.07 -25.31
N THR A 99 -20.67 -4.14 -25.76
CA THR A 99 -20.32 -2.72 -25.80
C THR A 99 -21.03 -1.99 -24.67
N ILE A 100 -20.27 -1.48 -23.70
CA ILE A 100 -20.78 -0.59 -22.66
C ILE A 100 -20.51 0.85 -23.06
N SER A 101 -21.56 1.62 -23.33
CA SER A 101 -21.44 3.02 -23.72
C SER A 101 -21.95 3.95 -22.63
N PHE A 102 -21.21 5.03 -22.41
CA PHE A 102 -21.59 6.16 -21.58
C PHE A 102 -21.94 7.32 -22.49
N ARG A 103 -23.17 7.82 -22.41
CA ARG A 103 -23.62 8.97 -23.22
C ARG A 103 -23.97 10.16 -22.33
N LEU A 104 -23.48 11.34 -22.71
CA LEU A 104 -23.76 12.62 -22.06
C LEU A 104 -24.17 13.70 -23.08
N PRO A 105 -25.19 14.52 -22.80
CA PRO A 105 -25.53 15.68 -23.63
C PRO A 105 -24.42 16.74 -23.56
N LYS A 106 -24.23 17.52 -24.63
CA LYS A 106 -23.08 18.41 -24.77
C LYS A 106 -23.43 19.91 -24.73
N LYS A 107 -22.70 20.73 -23.95
CA LYS A 107 -22.46 22.17 -24.21
C LYS A 107 -21.00 22.57 -23.97
N ALA A 108 -20.51 23.61 -24.65
CA ALA A 108 -19.13 24.08 -24.49
C ALA A 108 -18.91 24.71 -23.08
N GLY A 109 -17.79 24.38 -22.44
CA GLY A 109 -17.47 24.83 -21.07
C GLY A 109 -18.10 23.98 -19.96
N ASP A 110 -18.72 22.85 -20.32
CA ASP A 110 -19.31 21.92 -19.37
C ASP A 110 -18.24 21.09 -18.62
N PRO A 111 -18.58 20.60 -17.42
CA PRO A 111 -17.67 19.91 -16.52
C PRO A 111 -17.26 18.51 -16.99
N ILE A 112 -16.15 18.02 -16.44
CA ILE A 112 -15.67 16.64 -16.59
C ILE A 112 -16.57 15.72 -15.76
N LEU A 113 -17.10 14.64 -16.36
CA LEU A 113 -17.76 13.57 -15.63
C LEU A 113 -16.69 12.59 -15.17
N GLU A 114 -16.57 12.36 -13.88
CA GLU A 114 -15.66 11.35 -13.33
C GLU A 114 -16.50 10.11 -13.02
N ILE A 115 -16.13 8.94 -13.53
CA ILE A 115 -16.77 7.67 -13.22
C ILE A 115 -15.73 6.85 -12.45
N GLY A 116 -16.02 6.46 -11.21
CA GLY A 116 -15.08 5.63 -10.43
C GLY A 116 -15.04 4.18 -10.90
N ASN A 117 -14.64 3.30 -9.98
CA ASN A 117 -14.40 1.90 -10.28
C ASN A 117 -15.69 1.25 -10.78
N ILE A 118 -15.58 0.53 -11.88
CA ILE A 118 -16.71 -0.21 -12.41
C ILE A 118 -16.43 -1.67 -12.23
N ARG A 119 -17.38 -2.38 -11.62
CA ARG A 119 -17.33 -3.83 -11.50
C ARG A 119 -18.44 -4.44 -12.31
N VAL A 120 -18.14 -5.57 -12.95
CA VAL A 120 -19.16 -6.43 -13.52
C VAL A 120 -19.21 -7.71 -12.69
N ARG A 121 -20.41 -8.06 -12.23
CA ARG A 121 -20.69 -9.33 -11.54
C ARG A 121 -21.75 -10.08 -12.32
N GLU A 122 -21.61 -11.40 -12.40
CA GLU A 122 -22.72 -12.25 -12.85
C GLU A 122 -23.74 -12.33 -11.69
N LEU A 123 -25.04 -12.16 -11.96
CA LEU A 123 -26.08 -11.96 -10.92
C LEU A 123 -26.13 -13.10 -9.89
N ASN A 124 -25.87 -14.33 -10.33
CA ASN A 124 -25.80 -15.53 -9.49
C ASN A 124 -24.38 -16.12 -9.41
N GLY A 125 -23.38 -15.37 -9.87
CA GLY A 125 -21.98 -15.76 -9.92
C GLY A 125 -21.09 -14.79 -9.16
N GLY A 126 -19.81 -14.85 -9.46
CA GLY A 126 -18.82 -13.92 -8.92
C GLY A 126 -18.52 -12.76 -9.86
N GLU A 127 -17.42 -12.08 -9.56
CA GLU A 127 -16.87 -11.05 -10.42
C GLU A 127 -16.40 -11.63 -11.76
N VAL A 128 -16.58 -10.84 -12.81
CA VAL A 128 -16.15 -11.13 -14.18
C VAL A 128 -15.31 -9.97 -14.70
N ALA A 129 -14.29 -10.27 -15.50
CA ALA A 129 -13.48 -9.26 -16.15
C ALA A 129 -14.15 -8.81 -17.45
N LEU A 130 -14.27 -7.50 -17.67
CA LEU A 130 -14.61 -6.95 -18.98
C LEU A 130 -13.30 -6.59 -19.68
N LYS A 131 -12.88 -7.42 -20.65
CA LYS A 131 -11.61 -7.27 -21.40
C LYS A 131 -11.84 -6.71 -22.80
N GLY A 132 -11.27 -5.55 -23.11
CA GLY A 132 -11.53 -4.90 -24.39
C GLY A 132 -10.81 -3.58 -24.60
N GLU A 133 -11.37 -2.76 -25.50
CA GLU A 133 -10.83 -1.47 -25.89
C GLU A 133 -11.91 -0.38 -25.94
N TRP A 134 -11.46 0.87 -25.83
CA TRP A 134 -12.33 2.03 -26.04
C TRP A 134 -12.50 2.30 -27.54
N VAL A 135 -13.75 2.46 -27.97
CA VAL A 135 -14.16 2.69 -29.36
C VAL A 135 -15.11 3.89 -29.44
N GLY A 136 -15.11 4.63 -30.56
CA GLY A 136 -16.04 5.76 -30.77
C GLY A 136 -15.41 6.97 -31.46
N LYS A 137 -16.16 8.09 -31.54
CA LYS A 137 -15.71 9.39 -32.14
C LYS A 137 -15.00 10.33 -31.15
N ASP A 138 -15.29 10.25 -29.85
CA ASP A 138 -14.79 11.17 -28.81
C ASP A 138 -13.67 10.52 -27.93
N VAL A 139 -12.72 9.85 -28.59
CA VAL A 139 -12.13 8.54 -28.24
C VAL A 139 -11.18 8.43 -27.03
N LYS A 140 -11.03 9.40 -26.12
CA LYS A 140 -10.06 9.23 -25.01
C LYS A 140 -10.60 9.70 -23.66
N PRO A 141 -11.18 8.78 -22.85
CA PRO A 141 -11.28 9.00 -21.42
C PRO A 141 -9.90 9.37 -20.86
N TRP A 142 -9.88 10.28 -19.91
CA TRP A 142 -8.70 10.51 -19.09
C TRP A 142 -8.70 9.44 -18.00
N PHE A 143 -7.79 8.48 -18.11
CA PHE A 143 -7.59 7.48 -17.06
C PHE A 143 -6.74 8.09 -15.95
N TRP A 144 -7.08 7.78 -14.70
CA TRP A 144 -6.32 8.23 -13.54
C TRP A 144 -4.98 7.48 -13.40
N ASP A 145 -4.89 6.27 -14.02
CA ASP A 145 -3.72 5.39 -14.01
C ASP A 145 -3.32 4.93 -15.42
N PHE A 146 -2.09 5.22 -15.83
CA PHE A 146 -1.45 4.68 -17.04
C PHE A 146 -0.94 3.24 -16.84
N ALA A 147 -1.75 2.36 -16.26
CA ALA A 147 -1.51 0.92 -16.36
C ALA A 147 -2.13 0.42 -17.67
N PRO A 148 -1.41 -0.36 -18.50
CA PRO A 148 -2.05 -1.07 -19.60
C PRO A 148 -2.88 -2.19 -18.98
N LEU A 149 -4.16 -1.95 -18.69
CA LEU A 149 -5.05 -3.02 -18.25
C LEU A 149 -6.20 -3.20 -19.23
N PRO A 150 -6.37 -4.42 -19.77
CA PRO A 150 -7.57 -4.74 -20.52
C PRO A 150 -8.80 -4.85 -19.62
N ALA A 151 -8.68 -4.91 -18.28
CA ALA A 151 -9.80 -5.15 -17.36
C ALA A 151 -10.40 -3.86 -16.77
N PHE A 152 -11.69 -3.67 -17.01
CA PHE A 152 -12.56 -2.62 -16.45
C PHE A 152 -12.64 -2.74 -14.91
N ARG A 153 -11.72 -2.10 -14.18
CA ARG A 153 -11.76 -2.03 -12.70
C ARG A 153 -11.33 -0.68 -12.14
N ASN A 154 -10.47 0.05 -12.84
CA ASN A 154 -10.02 1.38 -12.42
C ASN A 154 -10.94 2.47 -13.00
N GLY A 155 -11.30 3.47 -12.19
CA GLY A 155 -12.13 4.59 -12.64
C GLY A 155 -11.52 5.39 -13.80
N PHE A 156 -12.35 6.20 -14.48
CA PHE A 156 -11.96 7.03 -15.61
C PHE A 156 -12.79 8.33 -15.68
N ALA A 157 -12.20 9.39 -16.23
CA ALA A 157 -12.87 10.66 -16.48
C ALA A 157 -13.31 10.77 -17.94
N LEU A 158 -14.58 11.11 -18.15
CA LEU A 158 -15.19 11.41 -19.44
C LEU A 158 -15.33 12.92 -19.62
N ARG A 159 -14.66 13.47 -20.64
CA ARG A 159 -14.67 14.90 -20.94
C ARG A 159 -15.32 15.18 -22.30
N PRO A 160 -16.40 15.98 -22.38
CA PRO A 160 -17.02 16.31 -23.65
C PRO A 160 -16.03 16.92 -24.65
N ALA A 161 -16.02 16.42 -25.89
CA ALA A 161 -15.12 16.91 -26.93
C ALA A 161 -15.48 18.34 -27.38
N TYR A 162 -14.46 19.17 -27.61
CA TYR A 162 -14.66 20.48 -28.24
C TYR A 162 -15.21 20.26 -29.68
N GLY A 163 -16.30 20.93 -30.06
CA GLY A 163 -16.90 20.81 -31.40
C GLY A 163 -18.03 19.77 -31.70
N ALA A 164 -18.24 18.70 -30.92
CA ALA A 164 -19.46 17.85 -31.01
C ALA A 164 -20.81 18.64 -30.97
N LYS A 165 -21.86 18.16 -31.65
CA LYS A 165 -23.08 18.96 -31.91
C LYS A 165 -24.28 18.66 -30.98
N ASP A 166 -24.39 17.44 -30.44
CA ASP A 166 -25.58 17.00 -29.68
C ASP A 166 -25.24 16.28 -28.35
N PHE A 167 -24.45 15.21 -28.41
CA PHE A 167 -23.98 14.44 -27.25
C PHE A 167 -22.54 13.96 -27.48
N CYS A 168 -21.87 13.55 -26.41
CA CYS A 168 -20.62 12.81 -26.44
C CYS A 168 -20.90 11.37 -25.99
N GLU A 169 -20.24 10.40 -26.63
CA GLU A 169 -20.39 8.99 -26.31
C GLU A 169 -19.02 8.31 -26.23
N TRP A 170 -18.81 7.58 -25.13
CA TRP A 170 -17.62 6.77 -24.91
C TRP A 170 -18.06 5.32 -24.78
N SER A 171 -17.57 4.47 -25.67
CA SER A 171 -17.98 3.08 -25.74
C SER A 171 -16.78 2.20 -25.41
N PHE A 172 -16.89 1.35 -24.41
CA PHE A 172 -15.95 0.28 -24.16
C PHE A 172 -16.50 -1.00 -24.81
N ARG A 173 -15.82 -1.48 -25.84
CA ARG A 173 -16.16 -2.75 -26.48
C ARG A 173 -15.23 -3.82 -25.96
N GLY A 174 -15.80 -4.86 -25.37
CA GLY A 174 -15.02 -5.95 -24.81
C GLY A 174 -15.80 -7.22 -24.58
N LYS A 175 -15.09 -8.22 -24.10
CA LYS A 175 -15.60 -9.53 -23.73
C LYS A 175 -15.73 -9.62 -22.22
N LEU A 176 -16.90 -10.04 -21.73
CA LEU A 176 -17.13 -10.44 -20.35
C LEU A 176 -16.58 -11.86 -20.15
N GLN A 177 -15.47 -11.97 -19.42
CA GLN A 177 -14.78 -13.21 -19.13
C GLN A 177 -14.98 -13.58 -17.66
N PRO A 178 -15.47 -14.79 -17.36
CA PRO A 178 -15.34 -15.35 -16.02
C PRO A 178 -13.87 -15.37 -15.58
N ILE A 179 -13.61 -15.15 -14.30
CA ILE A 179 -12.27 -15.11 -13.69
C ILE A 179 -12.29 -15.78 -12.33
N ALA A 180 -11.13 -16.24 -11.86
CA ALA A 180 -10.92 -16.43 -10.44
C ALA A 180 -10.59 -15.05 -9.82
N ASN A 181 -10.96 -14.84 -8.56
CA ASN A 181 -10.59 -13.64 -7.81
C ASN A 181 -10.39 -14.03 -6.35
N LEU A 182 -9.25 -14.68 -6.11
CA LEU A 182 -8.74 -15.12 -4.82
C LEU A 182 -8.41 -13.90 -3.96
N GLN A 183 -8.50 -14.11 -2.65
CA GLN A 183 -8.40 -13.01 -1.71
C GLN A 183 -8.12 -13.55 -0.31
N ILE A 184 -7.21 -12.92 0.44
CA ILE A 184 -6.89 -13.32 1.83
C ILE A 184 -7.32 -12.29 2.89
N ARG A 185 -7.71 -11.04 2.63
CA ARG A 185 -6.99 -9.96 1.96
C ARG A 185 -6.35 -9.12 3.05
N ARG A 186 -5.37 -8.33 2.68
CA ARG A 186 -4.99 -7.13 3.42
C ARG A 186 -5.97 -5.99 3.15
N LEU A 187 -6.49 -5.82 1.92
CA LEU A 187 -7.13 -4.59 1.44
C LEU A 187 -8.65 -4.54 1.66
N PHE A 188 -9.18 -3.34 1.94
CA PHE A 188 -10.63 -3.09 1.97
C PHE A 188 -11.15 -2.87 0.55
N GLU A 189 -12.34 -3.40 0.24
CA GLU A 189 -12.99 -3.16 -1.06
C GLU A 189 -13.93 -1.95 -1.06
N TYR A 190 -14.18 -1.32 0.09
CA TYR A 190 -15.23 -0.30 0.20
C TYR A 190 -14.92 0.77 1.25
N ALA A 191 -14.74 2.02 0.81
CA ALA A 191 -14.52 3.19 1.65
C ALA A 191 -15.81 3.95 2.03
N GLY A 192 -16.95 3.62 1.39
CA GLY A 192 -18.17 4.46 1.44
C GLY A 192 -19.05 4.35 2.68
N CYS A 193 -18.97 3.29 3.47
CA CYS A 193 -19.68 3.20 4.75
C CYS A 193 -19.07 2.08 5.59
N TYR A 194 -17.96 2.41 6.23
CA TYR A 194 -17.22 1.50 7.09
C TYR A 194 -18.16 0.66 7.98
N GLN A 195 -19.16 1.28 8.63
CA GLN A 195 -20.00 0.62 9.65
C GLN A 195 -21.00 -0.41 9.11
N GLU A 196 -21.42 -0.34 7.85
CA GLU A 196 -22.60 -1.08 7.37
C GLU A 196 -22.29 -2.45 6.77
N LEU A 197 -21.03 -2.76 6.46
CA LEU A 197 -20.69 -3.90 5.61
C LEU A 197 -19.85 -5.01 6.27
N GLY A 198 -19.46 -4.87 7.54
CA GLY A 198 -18.74 -5.93 8.26
C GLY A 198 -17.34 -6.28 7.71
N PHE A 199 -16.78 -5.48 6.80
CA PHE A 199 -15.47 -5.70 6.16
C PHE A 199 -14.24 -5.46 7.06
N TYR A 200 -14.43 -5.07 8.32
CA TYR A 200 -13.35 -4.73 9.27
C TYR A 200 -12.52 -5.90 9.79
N ASP A 201 -12.96 -7.12 9.50
CA ASP A 201 -12.48 -8.33 10.14
C ASP A 201 -11.60 -9.18 9.23
N ASP A 202 -11.15 -8.66 8.09
CA ASP A 202 -10.30 -9.41 7.15
C ASP A 202 -8.98 -9.85 7.81
N TRP A 203 -8.45 -9.08 8.75
CA TRP A 203 -7.33 -9.52 9.60
C TRP A 203 -7.63 -10.83 10.34
N LYS A 204 -8.90 -11.13 10.69
CA LYS A 204 -9.34 -12.38 11.33
C LYS A 204 -9.33 -13.59 10.40
N ARG A 205 -9.13 -13.42 9.08
CA ARG A 205 -8.98 -14.55 8.14
C ARG A 205 -7.73 -15.38 8.41
N MET A 206 -6.78 -14.86 9.18
CA MET A 206 -5.73 -15.65 9.80
C MET A 206 -5.98 -15.76 11.32
N SER A 207 -5.88 -16.97 11.87
CA SER A 207 -6.08 -17.20 13.31
C SER A 207 -5.13 -18.24 13.88
N PHE A 208 -4.82 -18.11 15.16
CA PHE A 208 -3.86 -18.93 15.89
C PHE A 208 -4.56 -19.70 17.02
N LYS A 209 -4.30 -21.01 17.13
CA LYS A 209 -4.78 -21.85 18.24
C LYS A 209 -3.62 -22.65 18.85
N PRO A 210 -3.29 -22.44 20.14
CA PRO A 210 -3.88 -21.47 21.07
C PRO A 210 -3.61 -20.01 20.66
N ARG A 211 -4.45 -19.07 21.13
CA ARG A 211 -4.33 -17.64 20.79
C ARG A 211 -3.13 -16.97 21.47
N ASN A 212 -2.77 -17.44 22.67
CA ASN A 212 -1.64 -16.99 23.47
C ASN A 212 -0.70 -18.17 23.73
N PRO A 213 0.06 -18.64 22.73
CA PRO A 213 0.95 -19.78 22.88
C PRO A 213 2.12 -19.49 23.82
N GLN A 214 2.59 -20.54 24.49
CA GLN A 214 3.85 -20.59 25.23
C GLN A 214 4.95 -21.21 24.38
N PRO A 215 6.24 -20.94 24.69
CA PRO A 215 7.35 -21.57 23.99
C PRO A 215 7.25 -23.10 24.02
N GLY A 216 7.39 -23.74 22.86
CA GLY A 216 7.26 -25.18 22.68
C GLY A 216 5.86 -25.67 22.31
N ASP A 217 4.83 -24.85 22.44
CA ASP A 217 3.45 -25.19 22.04
C ASP A 217 3.37 -25.51 20.54
N ARG A 218 2.45 -26.40 20.19
CA ARG A 218 2.07 -26.63 18.79
C ARG A 218 0.90 -25.71 18.44
N VAL A 219 1.15 -24.71 17.61
CA VAL A 219 0.14 -23.75 17.14
C VAL A 219 -0.46 -24.24 15.84
N THR A 220 -1.79 -24.33 15.80
CA THR A 220 -2.56 -24.50 14.57
C THR A 220 -2.91 -23.13 14.03
N ILE A 221 -2.47 -22.85 12.81
CA ILE A 221 -2.70 -21.59 12.10
C ILE A 221 -3.74 -21.87 11.03
N THR A 222 -4.85 -21.13 11.05
CA THR A 222 -5.89 -21.25 10.01
C THR A 222 -5.90 -19.98 9.17
N VAL A 223 -5.69 -20.12 7.86
CA VAL A 223 -5.77 -19.06 6.86
C VAL A 223 -7.00 -19.30 5.99
N ARG A 224 -7.89 -18.33 5.87
CA ARG A 224 -9.10 -18.39 5.04
C ARG A 224 -8.87 -17.64 3.75
N VAL A 225 -9.08 -18.32 2.62
CA VAL A 225 -8.97 -17.73 1.28
C VAL A 225 -10.35 -17.74 0.66
N ARG A 226 -10.81 -16.57 0.20
CA ARG A 226 -12.10 -16.42 -0.47
C ARG A 226 -11.89 -16.20 -1.96
N ASN A 227 -12.66 -16.87 -2.78
CA ASN A 227 -12.76 -16.59 -4.20
C ASN A 227 -14.02 -15.76 -4.43
N ALA A 228 -13.89 -14.50 -4.86
CA ALA A 228 -15.00 -13.64 -5.25
C ALA A 228 -15.33 -13.71 -6.75
N GLY A 229 -14.54 -14.42 -7.55
CA GLY A 229 -14.68 -14.53 -8.99
C GLY A 229 -15.71 -15.56 -9.42
N ALA A 230 -16.16 -15.48 -10.68
CA ALA A 230 -17.15 -16.38 -11.27
C ALA A 230 -16.60 -17.76 -11.68
N LEU A 231 -15.27 -17.95 -11.73
CA LEU A 231 -14.63 -19.24 -11.95
C LEU A 231 -14.12 -19.84 -10.64
N ASP A 232 -14.06 -21.16 -10.59
CA ASP A 232 -13.28 -21.87 -9.59
C ASP A 232 -11.80 -21.50 -9.69
N GLY A 233 -11.17 -21.15 -8.57
CA GLY A 233 -9.73 -21.15 -8.45
C GLY A 233 -9.28 -22.61 -8.39
N LYS A 234 -8.66 -23.11 -9.45
CA LYS A 234 -8.16 -24.49 -9.51
C LYS A 234 -6.73 -24.54 -9.00
N ARG A 235 -6.43 -25.55 -8.16
CA ARG A 235 -5.08 -25.78 -7.62
C ARG A 235 -4.47 -24.51 -6.99
N VAL A 236 -5.26 -23.73 -6.26
CA VAL A 236 -4.80 -22.53 -5.57
C VAL A 236 -3.73 -22.89 -4.57
N LYS A 237 -2.51 -22.41 -4.80
CA LYS A 237 -1.39 -22.55 -3.86
C LYS A 237 -1.51 -21.47 -2.78
N VAL A 238 -1.58 -21.90 -1.52
CA VAL A 238 -1.54 -21.03 -0.35
C VAL A 238 -0.24 -21.27 0.39
N GLN A 239 0.59 -20.24 0.51
CA GLN A 239 1.90 -20.31 1.17
C GLN A 239 1.86 -19.50 2.47
N LEU A 240 2.46 -20.04 3.53
CA LEU A 240 2.62 -19.35 4.80
C LEU A 240 4.12 -19.18 5.11
N LYS A 241 4.54 -17.92 5.32
CA LYS A 241 5.87 -17.55 5.79
C LYS A 241 5.80 -17.14 7.27
N VAL A 242 6.84 -17.49 8.04
CA VAL A 242 7.08 -17.02 9.41
C VAL A 242 8.48 -16.41 9.46
N ASP A 243 8.58 -15.16 9.88
CA ASP A 243 9.83 -14.38 9.93
C ASP A 243 10.61 -14.47 8.60
N GLY A 244 9.90 -14.26 7.48
CA GLY A 244 10.45 -14.34 6.13
C GLY A 244 10.69 -15.76 5.58
N ARG A 245 10.52 -16.82 6.38
CA ARG A 245 10.79 -18.21 5.97
C ARG A 245 9.51 -18.99 5.68
N VAL A 246 9.46 -19.68 4.55
CA VAL A 246 8.33 -20.56 4.21
C VAL A 246 8.26 -21.72 5.21
N ILE A 247 7.14 -21.86 5.92
CA ILE A 247 6.90 -23.00 6.84
C ILE A 247 6.01 -24.07 6.22
N GLY A 248 5.33 -23.74 5.12
CA GLY A 248 4.52 -24.70 4.37
C GLY A 248 3.75 -24.05 3.23
N SER A 249 3.34 -24.89 2.29
CA SER A 249 2.38 -24.56 1.25
C SER A 249 1.31 -25.65 1.17
N LYS A 250 0.12 -25.27 0.74
CA LYS A 250 -1.00 -26.17 0.50
C LYS A 250 -1.66 -25.81 -0.81
N ILE A 251 -2.25 -26.80 -1.47
CA ILE A 251 -2.94 -26.62 -2.73
C ILE A 251 -4.36 -27.15 -2.55
N ALA A 252 -5.36 -26.35 -2.92
CA ALA A 252 -6.74 -26.79 -2.98
C ALA A 252 -7.50 -26.03 -4.07
N ASP A 253 -8.60 -26.61 -4.53
CA ASP A 253 -9.57 -25.85 -5.31
C ASP A 253 -10.37 -24.94 -4.38
N ILE A 254 -10.62 -23.72 -4.83
CA ILE A 254 -11.48 -22.75 -4.15
C ILE A 254 -12.64 -22.44 -5.08
N PRO A 255 -13.81 -23.03 -4.86
CA PRO A 255 -14.95 -22.84 -5.73
C PRO A 255 -15.32 -21.37 -5.87
N SER A 256 -15.89 -21.00 -7.01
CA SER A 256 -16.42 -19.65 -7.25
C SER A 256 -17.29 -19.20 -6.07
N VAL A 257 -17.15 -17.92 -5.67
CA VAL A 257 -17.90 -17.27 -4.58
C VAL A 257 -17.82 -17.96 -3.20
N LYS A 258 -16.89 -18.88 -2.98
CA LYS A 258 -16.69 -19.60 -1.71
C LYS A 258 -15.42 -19.19 -0.99
N GLU A 259 -15.37 -19.51 0.30
CA GLU A 259 -14.20 -19.41 1.15
C GLU A 259 -13.76 -20.80 1.60
N VAL A 260 -12.44 -21.07 1.57
CA VAL A 260 -11.85 -22.34 1.98
C VAL A 260 -10.76 -22.08 3.03
N PRO A 261 -10.76 -22.81 4.17
CA PRO A 261 -9.72 -22.72 5.18
C PRO A 261 -8.52 -23.62 4.87
N PHE A 262 -7.31 -23.11 5.10
CA PHE A 262 -6.04 -23.79 5.01
C PHE A 262 -5.39 -23.84 6.39
N THR A 263 -5.03 -25.02 6.86
CA THR A 263 -4.46 -25.22 8.19
C THR A 263 -2.97 -25.55 8.12
N PHE A 264 -2.17 -24.86 8.93
CA PHE A 264 -0.74 -25.09 9.08
C PHE A 264 -0.42 -25.37 10.55
N THR A 265 0.68 -26.09 10.79
CA THR A 265 1.19 -26.34 12.15
C THR A 265 2.55 -25.70 12.30
N TRP A 266 2.74 -24.95 13.38
CA TRP A 266 4.00 -24.30 13.71
C TRP A 266 4.36 -24.59 15.17
N ARG A 267 5.63 -24.82 15.46
CA ARG A 267 6.11 -25.02 16.82
C ARG A 267 6.56 -23.67 17.37
N ALA A 268 5.88 -23.18 18.40
CA ALA A 268 6.12 -21.86 18.95
C ALA A 268 7.52 -21.77 19.56
N THR A 269 8.24 -20.73 19.20
CA THR A 269 9.49 -20.31 19.85
C THR A 269 9.23 -19.02 20.62
N GLU A 270 9.99 -18.74 21.66
CA GLU A 270 9.81 -17.53 22.46
C GLU A 270 10.10 -16.26 21.65
N GLY A 271 9.25 -15.24 21.81
CA GLY A 271 9.45 -13.92 21.22
C GLY A 271 8.39 -13.50 20.19
N PHE A 272 8.73 -12.47 19.41
CA PHE A 272 7.87 -11.91 18.37
C PHE A 272 8.05 -12.64 17.04
N HIS A 273 6.93 -12.96 16.40
CA HIS A 273 6.87 -13.63 15.10
C HIS A 273 5.94 -12.91 14.13
N CYS A 274 6.42 -12.71 12.89
CA CYS A 274 5.63 -12.18 11.79
C CYS A 274 5.13 -13.32 10.89
N PHE A 275 3.85 -13.34 10.59
CA PHE A 275 3.22 -14.32 9.70
C PHE A 275 2.71 -13.62 8.45
N VAL A 276 3.09 -14.11 7.28
CA VAL A 276 2.57 -13.63 6.00
C VAL A 276 2.01 -14.81 5.21
N ALA A 277 0.71 -14.77 4.93
CA ALA A 277 0.07 -15.73 4.06
C ALA A 277 -0.11 -15.13 2.67
N TYR A 278 0.07 -15.96 1.64
CA TYR A 278 -0.13 -15.63 0.23
C TYR A 278 -1.08 -16.63 -0.40
N ALA A 279 -2.04 -16.16 -1.19
CA ALA A 279 -2.77 -16.93 -2.19
C ALA A 279 -2.09 -16.72 -3.54
N ASP A 280 -1.96 -17.78 -4.31
CA ASP A 280 -1.31 -17.77 -5.62
C ASP A 280 0.01 -16.97 -5.66
N PRO A 281 0.99 -17.29 -4.80
CA PRO A 281 2.25 -16.54 -4.74
C PRO A 281 3.07 -16.59 -6.03
N ASP A 282 2.75 -17.50 -6.95
CA ASP A 282 3.44 -17.70 -8.21
C ASP A 282 2.74 -16.92 -9.36
N GLY A 283 1.56 -16.34 -9.12
CA GLY A 283 0.75 -15.62 -10.13
C GLY A 283 0.30 -16.51 -11.29
N GLU A 284 0.03 -17.79 -11.03
CA GLU A 284 -0.34 -18.77 -12.06
C GLU A 284 -1.84 -18.69 -12.44
N ILE A 285 -2.66 -18.12 -11.58
CA ILE A 285 -4.10 -18.00 -11.74
C ILE A 285 -4.40 -16.57 -12.17
N PRO A 286 -4.96 -16.33 -13.37
CA PRO A 286 -5.30 -14.98 -13.79
C PRO A 286 -6.44 -14.41 -12.95
N GLU A 287 -6.19 -13.28 -12.30
CA GLU A 287 -7.18 -12.60 -11.46
C GLU A 287 -7.48 -11.19 -11.99
N THR A 288 -8.54 -10.59 -11.46
CA THR A 288 -8.75 -9.14 -11.67
C THR A 288 -7.92 -8.26 -10.76
N ARG A 289 -7.45 -8.81 -9.64
CA ARG A 289 -6.67 -8.09 -8.64
C ARG A 289 -5.63 -9.06 -8.11
N GLU A 290 -4.39 -8.77 -8.45
CA GLU A 290 -3.25 -9.59 -8.02
C GLU A 290 -2.67 -9.10 -6.68
N ASP A 291 -3.09 -7.92 -6.21
CA ASP A 291 -2.48 -7.24 -5.07
C ASP A 291 -3.22 -7.40 -3.73
N ASP A 292 -4.37 -8.10 -3.70
CA ASP A 292 -5.13 -8.41 -2.48
C ASP A 292 -4.96 -9.86 -1.99
N ASN A 293 -3.93 -10.54 -2.50
CA ASN A 293 -3.65 -11.95 -2.28
C ASN A 293 -2.75 -12.26 -1.08
N TRP A 294 -2.51 -11.29 -0.19
CA TRP A 294 -1.70 -11.52 0.99
C TRP A 294 -2.33 -10.96 2.27
N LEU A 295 -1.95 -11.53 3.42
CA LEU A 295 -2.33 -11.04 4.73
C LEU A 295 -1.17 -11.21 5.72
N LEU A 296 -0.86 -10.12 6.43
CA LEU A 296 0.14 -10.08 7.48
C LEU A 296 -0.52 -10.10 8.86
N ARG A 297 0.00 -10.92 9.77
CA ARG A 297 -0.36 -10.96 11.19
C ARG A 297 0.87 -11.08 12.07
N THR A 298 0.75 -10.60 13.30
CA THR A 298 1.80 -10.73 14.30
C THR A 298 1.36 -11.67 15.43
N LEU A 299 2.32 -12.35 16.04
CA LEU A 299 2.10 -13.16 17.23
C LEU A 299 3.28 -13.01 18.17
N VAL A 300 2.99 -12.82 19.46
CA VAL A 300 4.01 -12.83 20.50
C VAL A 300 3.82 -14.08 21.34
N VAL A 301 4.88 -14.87 21.48
CA VAL A 301 4.93 -16.10 22.26
C VAL A 301 5.66 -15.82 23.57
N GLY A 302 5.03 -16.17 24.70
CA GLY A 302 5.59 -15.90 26.03
C GLY A 302 5.34 -14.48 26.53
N GLU A 303 6.27 -13.93 27.31
CA GLU A 303 6.13 -12.59 27.91
C GLU A 303 6.35 -11.50 26.87
N VAL A 304 5.31 -10.70 26.59
CA VAL A 304 5.35 -9.71 25.50
C VAL A 304 6.50 -8.71 25.63
N ARG A 305 6.72 -8.21 26.84
CA ARG A 305 7.81 -7.29 27.17
C ARG A 305 9.19 -7.88 26.82
N LYS A 306 9.36 -9.18 26.99
CA LYS A 306 10.61 -9.90 26.71
C LYS A 306 10.81 -10.24 25.23
N ALA A 307 9.81 -10.03 24.37
CA ALA A 307 10.00 -10.17 22.94
C ALA A 307 10.85 -9.03 22.34
N HIS A 308 10.83 -7.84 22.96
CA HIS A 308 11.53 -6.65 22.51
C HIS A 308 13.06 -6.67 22.79
N PRO A 309 13.87 -5.93 22.01
CA PRO A 309 13.52 -5.24 20.77
C PRO A 309 13.32 -6.19 19.58
N TYR A 310 12.39 -5.83 18.70
CA TYR A 310 12.20 -6.52 17.42
C TYR A 310 11.81 -5.59 16.27
N LEU A 311 11.56 -4.30 16.52
CA LEU A 311 11.02 -3.40 15.50
C LEU A 311 12.05 -3.13 14.40
N LEU A 312 13.23 -2.60 14.77
CA LEU A 312 14.30 -2.24 13.83
C LEU A 312 15.49 -3.20 13.84
N PHE A 313 15.63 -3.99 14.90
CA PHE A 313 16.63 -5.04 15.03
C PHE A 313 16.22 -6.05 16.10
N ARG A 314 16.83 -7.23 16.08
CA ARG A 314 16.69 -8.25 17.13
C ARG A 314 17.83 -8.13 18.16
N ARG A 315 17.65 -8.68 19.36
CA ARG A 315 18.59 -8.54 20.50
C ARG A 315 20.05 -8.89 20.19
N ASP A 316 20.28 -9.91 19.37
CA ASP A 316 21.61 -10.35 18.96
C ASP A 316 22.40 -9.27 18.21
N TYR A 317 21.70 -8.34 17.54
CA TYR A 317 22.29 -7.21 16.83
C TYR A 317 22.99 -6.19 17.75
N ILE A 318 22.61 -6.09 19.03
CA ILE A 318 23.18 -5.11 19.97
C ILE A 318 24.69 -5.33 20.14
N SER A 319 25.12 -6.59 20.21
CA SER A 319 26.54 -6.95 20.32
C SER A 319 27.35 -6.44 19.12
N LYS A 320 26.75 -6.50 17.93
CA LYS A 320 27.31 -6.04 16.66
C LYS A 320 27.44 -4.52 16.63
N LEU A 321 26.39 -3.80 17.05
CA LEU A 321 26.39 -2.34 17.19
C LEU A 321 27.50 -1.86 18.13
N ARG A 322 27.59 -2.43 19.34
CA ARG A 322 28.64 -2.09 20.32
C ARG A 322 30.04 -2.30 19.76
N ARG A 323 30.26 -3.37 18.99
CA ARG A 323 31.53 -3.64 18.33
C ARG A 323 31.90 -2.57 17.31
N TRP A 324 30.96 -2.14 16.46
CA TRP A 324 31.22 -1.06 15.49
C TRP A 324 31.48 0.29 16.17
N LEU A 325 30.80 0.56 17.29
CA LEU A 325 30.94 1.78 18.07
C LEU A 325 32.21 1.84 18.94
N GLY A 326 32.89 0.72 19.17
CA GLY A 326 34.14 0.69 19.95
C GLY A 326 35.33 1.33 19.23
N ASN A 327 35.37 1.25 17.89
CA ASN A 327 36.36 1.94 17.06
C ASN A 327 35.75 2.29 15.69
N PRO A 328 34.81 3.24 15.64
CA PRO A 328 34.04 3.53 14.44
C PRO A 328 34.87 4.29 13.41
N PRO A 329 34.67 4.06 12.10
CA PRO A 329 35.14 4.98 11.07
C PRO A 329 34.64 6.40 11.34
N LYS A 330 35.40 7.44 10.93
CA LYS A 330 35.07 8.85 11.21
C LYS A 330 33.64 9.25 10.85
N TRP A 331 33.15 8.79 9.70
CA TRP A 331 31.78 9.07 9.25
C TRP A 331 30.73 8.42 10.16
N TYR A 332 30.96 7.19 10.63
CA TYR A 332 30.03 6.46 11.49
C TYR A 332 30.05 7.03 12.92
N ALA A 333 31.23 7.43 13.39
CA ALA A 333 31.40 8.15 14.65
C ALA A 333 30.56 9.44 14.68
N ARG A 334 30.43 10.12 13.53
CA ARG A 334 29.64 11.36 13.45
C ARG A 334 28.15 11.13 13.70
N TYR A 335 27.55 10.10 13.08
CA TYR A 335 26.17 9.71 13.39
C TYR A 335 25.99 9.41 14.88
N TYR A 336 26.99 8.77 15.48
CA TYR A 336 26.93 8.43 16.90
C TYR A 336 26.96 9.66 17.80
N GLU A 337 27.83 10.63 17.52
CA GLU A 337 27.91 11.89 18.27
C GLU A 337 26.66 12.76 18.10
N ASP A 338 26.06 12.80 16.91
CA ASP A 338 24.80 13.53 16.69
C ASP A 338 23.67 12.93 17.58
N ILE A 339 23.54 11.60 17.67
CA ILE A 339 22.57 10.93 18.57
C ILE A 339 22.86 11.24 20.05
N LYS A 340 24.14 11.29 20.46
CA LYS A 340 24.54 11.65 21.83
C LYS A 340 24.14 13.09 22.17
N GLN A 341 24.28 14.01 21.22
CA GLN A 341 23.86 15.39 21.36
C GLN A 341 22.33 15.48 21.49
N ASP A 342 21.59 14.80 20.63
CA ASP A 342 20.12 14.77 20.65
C ASP A 342 19.59 14.24 21.98
N ALA A 343 20.21 13.21 22.56
CA ALA A 343 19.76 12.61 23.82
C ALA A 343 19.71 13.60 25.02
N GLY A 344 20.53 14.66 24.97
CA GLY A 344 20.58 15.72 25.97
C GLY A 344 19.75 16.96 25.63
N TRP A 345 19.11 17.01 24.46
CA TRP A 345 18.56 18.26 23.94
C TRP A 345 17.37 18.81 24.73
N ILE A 346 16.40 17.95 25.08
CA ILE A 346 15.16 18.33 25.76
C ILE A 346 15.03 17.59 27.09
N GLU A 347 14.43 18.19 28.12
CA GLU A 347 14.11 17.49 29.36
C GLU A 347 12.73 16.80 29.32
N PRO A 348 12.56 15.62 29.96
CA PRO A 348 11.26 14.93 29.98
C PRO A 348 10.10 15.75 30.54
N ASP A 349 10.39 16.66 31.47
CA ASP A 349 9.39 17.51 32.12
C ASP A 349 9.18 18.86 31.40
N GLU A 350 9.98 19.18 30.38
CA GLU A 350 9.91 20.44 29.65
C GLU A 350 8.71 20.48 28.69
N ARG A 351 7.78 21.41 28.94
CA ARG A 351 6.45 21.46 28.30
C ARG A 351 6.03 22.84 27.76
N SER A 352 6.88 23.87 27.85
CA SER A 352 6.54 25.25 27.43
C SER A 352 7.10 25.63 26.07
N GLY A 353 6.26 26.17 25.17
CA GLY A 353 6.65 26.62 23.81
C GLY A 353 5.74 26.03 22.73
N VAL A 354 5.46 26.82 21.68
CA VAL A 354 4.44 26.62 20.63
C VAL A 354 4.36 25.18 20.12
N ALA A 355 3.30 24.45 20.48
CA ALA A 355 2.66 23.33 19.77
C ALA A 355 3.52 22.20 19.13
N GLY A 356 4.85 22.22 19.21
CA GLY A 356 5.79 21.41 18.45
C GLY A 356 6.91 20.83 19.31
N LEU A 357 6.65 20.59 20.61
CA LEU A 357 7.61 19.90 21.49
C LEU A 357 7.48 18.38 21.41
N GLU A 358 6.33 17.81 21.08
CA GLU A 358 6.15 16.36 21.23
C GLU A 358 6.96 15.56 20.20
N GLU A 359 7.04 16.03 18.95
CA GLU A 359 7.89 15.40 17.93
C GLU A 359 9.38 15.42 18.33
N PRO A 360 9.97 16.58 18.70
CA PRO A 360 11.30 16.64 19.30
C PRO A 360 11.46 15.76 20.55
N ARG A 361 10.51 15.76 21.49
CA ARG A 361 10.55 14.93 22.70
C ARG A 361 10.59 13.44 22.36
N ALA A 362 9.84 13.00 21.36
CA ALA A 362 9.82 11.61 20.92
C ALA A 362 11.15 11.20 20.27
N LEU A 363 11.74 12.07 19.46
CA LEU A 363 13.08 11.86 18.87
C LEU A 363 14.14 11.70 19.98
N VAL A 364 14.14 12.61 20.97
CA VAL A 364 15.03 12.52 22.13
C VAL A 364 14.78 11.25 22.93
N ALA A 365 13.53 10.79 23.04
CA ALA A 365 13.20 9.52 23.69
C ALA A 365 13.81 8.32 22.96
N ALA A 366 13.73 8.28 21.63
CA ALA A 366 14.31 7.21 20.80
C ALA A 366 15.84 7.19 20.93
N ALA A 367 16.50 8.36 20.87
CA ALA A 367 17.94 8.49 21.06
C ALA A 367 18.39 7.98 22.44
N ASN A 368 17.70 8.38 23.52
CA ASN A 368 17.96 7.86 24.87
C ASN A 368 17.70 6.34 24.97
N GLY A 369 16.65 5.83 24.32
CA GLY A 369 16.34 4.41 24.26
C GLY A 369 17.46 3.61 23.63
N LEU A 370 17.96 4.04 22.47
CA LEU A 370 19.04 3.38 21.74
C LEU A 370 20.37 3.45 22.51
N LEU A 371 20.73 4.63 23.02
CA LEU A 371 21.96 4.80 23.83
C LEU A 371 21.95 3.94 25.09
N SER A 372 20.79 3.73 25.72
CA SER A 372 20.68 2.84 26.87
C SER A 372 21.05 1.38 26.55
N LEU A 373 20.98 0.97 25.28
CA LEU A 373 21.37 -0.36 24.82
C LEU A 373 22.85 -0.40 24.46
N VAL A 374 23.38 0.62 23.80
CA VAL A 374 24.74 0.58 23.23
C VAL A 374 25.82 1.17 24.14
N GLU A 375 25.49 2.14 25.00
CA GLU A 375 26.41 2.76 25.97
C GLU A 375 25.66 3.07 27.28
N PRO A 376 25.36 2.06 28.11
CA PRO A 376 24.48 2.20 29.28
C PRO A 376 24.92 3.23 30.32
N ASP A 377 26.24 3.44 30.44
CA ASP A 377 26.85 4.37 31.39
C ASP A 377 26.92 5.81 30.86
N PHE A 378 26.55 6.04 29.59
CA PHE A 378 26.55 7.36 28.98
C PHE A 378 25.60 8.31 29.71
N LYS A 379 26.08 9.52 29.96
CA LYS A 379 25.31 10.63 30.52
C LYS A 379 25.23 11.74 29.49
N PRO A 380 24.04 12.04 28.94
CA PRO A 380 23.87 13.12 27.99
C PRO A 380 24.32 14.47 28.55
N LYS A 381 24.73 15.38 27.68
CA LYS A 381 25.04 16.76 28.03
C LYS A 381 24.01 17.67 27.39
N LYS A 382 23.66 18.76 28.08
CA LYS A 382 22.75 19.79 27.58
C LYS A 382 23.35 21.17 27.76
N LYS A 383 22.89 22.13 26.96
CA LYS A 383 23.33 23.52 27.02
C LYS A 383 22.42 24.32 27.96
N VAL A 384 23.00 24.95 28.98
CA VAL A 384 22.31 25.83 29.94
C VAL A 384 23.12 27.11 30.05
N GLU A 385 22.55 28.27 29.71
CA GLU A 385 23.25 29.57 29.75
C GLU A 385 24.63 29.53 29.08
N ASP A 386 24.68 28.97 27.87
CA ASP A 386 25.90 28.74 27.09
C ASP A 386 26.95 27.76 27.66
N GLN A 387 26.68 27.11 28.80
CA GLN A 387 27.52 26.08 29.38
C GLN A 387 26.97 24.67 29.14
N TRP A 388 27.88 23.71 28.90
CA TRP A 388 27.52 22.30 28.80
C TRP A 388 27.45 21.66 30.18
N VAL A 389 26.26 21.22 30.56
CA VAL A 389 25.97 20.58 31.85
C VAL A 389 25.64 19.11 31.62
N THR A 390 26.18 18.23 32.46
CA THR A 390 25.89 16.79 32.42
C THR A 390 24.52 16.52 33.04
N VAL A 391 23.68 15.79 32.32
CA VAL A 391 22.37 15.36 32.80
C VAL A 391 22.56 14.24 33.82
N LYS A 392 21.88 14.34 34.98
CA LYS A 392 22.03 13.39 36.09
C LYS A 392 21.44 12.00 35.77
N ASP A 393 20.27 11.97 35.14
CA ASP A 393 19.56 10.75 34.82
C ASP A 393 20.32 9.88 33.81
N SER A 394 20.24 8.55 33.95
CA SER A 394 20.72 7.64 32.89
C SER A 394 19.86 7.77 31.63
N THR A 395 20.40 7.38 30.47
CA THR A 395 19.63 7.32 29.21
C THR A 395 18.40 6.43 29.33
N LEU A 396 18.50 5.28 30.02
CA LEU A 396 17.34 4.42 30.31
C LEU A 396 16.27 5.15 31.14
N THR A 397 16.69 5.83 32.21
CA THR A 397 15.78 6.61 33.06
C THR A 397 15.09 7.72 32.27
N ARG A 398 15.83 8.42 31.40
CA ARG A 398 15.29 9.48 30.54
C ARG A 398 14.29 8.94 29.53
N ALA A 399 14.64 7.90 28.78
CA ALA A 399 13.74 7.25 27.82
C ALA A 399 12.42 6.83 28.49
N LYS A 400 12.52 6.22 29.67
CA LYS A 400 11.34 5.90 30.49
C LYS A 400 10.52 7.15 30.83
N LYS A 401 11.14 8.20 31.37
CA LYS A 401 10.42 9.43 31.76
C LYS A 401 9.70 10.05 30.57
N PHE A 402 10.31 10.08 29.39
CA PHE A 402 9.66 10.54 28.16
C PHE A 402 8.42 9.70 27.83
N LEU A 403 8.53 8.36 27.85
CA LEU A 403 7.40 7.48 27.57
C LEU A 403 6.28 7.61 28.62
N MET A 404 6.62 7.74 29.90
CA MET A 404 5.65 7.96 30.98
C MET A 404 4.96 9.32 30.91
N THR A 405 5.62 10.31 30.32
CA THR A 405 5.11 11.67 30.16
C THR A 405 4.64 11.97 28.74
N MET A 406 4.57 10.96 27.85
CA MET A 406 4.07 11.14 26.50
C MET A 406 2.65 11.74 26.57
N TRP A 407 2.44 12.81 25.82
CA TRP A 407 1.26 13.64 25.88
C TRP A 407 0.19 13.14 24.89
N GLN A 408 -1.09 13.32 25.22
CA GLN A 408 -2.17 13.09 24.25
C GLN A 408 -2.04 14.15 23.16
N PHE A 409 -1.60 13.75 21.97
CA PHE A 409 -1.18 14.65 20.90
C PHE A 409 -2.22 15.73 20.56
N HIS A 410 -2.15 16.88 21.22
CA HIS A 410 -3.07 17.99 21.03
C HIS A 410 -2.41 19.13 20.26
N ARG A 411 -3.10 19.60 19.22
CA ARG A 411 -3.00 20.92 18.57
C ARG A 411 -1.62 21.37 18.03
N GLY A 412 -0.71 20.44 17.76
CA GLY A 412 0.50 20.66 16.95
C GLY A 412 0.25 20.71 15.44
N TRP A 413 1.32 20.90 14.65
CA TRP A 413 1.27 20.76 13.19
C TRP A 413 0.77 19.34 12.85
N PHE A 414 0.18 19.16 11.67
CA PHE A 414 -0.59 17.93 11.38
C PHE A 414 0.27 16.65 11.44
N SER A 415 1.59 16.73 11.24
CA SER A 415 2.52 15.60 11.32
C SER A 415 3.10 15.31 12.70
N ASP A 416 2.97 16.20 13.68
CA ASP A 416 3.71 16.08 14.95
C ASP A 416 3.28 14.84 15.73
N ALA A 417 1.96 14.63 15.81
CA ALA A 417 1.35 13.49 16.48
C ALA A 417 1.78 12.13 15.88
N PRO A 418 1.57 11.87 14.57
CA PRO A 418 1.98 10.60 13.99
C PRO A 418 3.51 10.41 14.01
N CYS A 419 4.30 11.46 13.75
CA CYS A 419 5.75 11.39 13.88
C CYS A 419 6.16 10.94 15.30
N SER A 420 5.57 11.56 16.33
CA SER A 420 5.83 11.20 17.73
C SER A 420 5.48 9.74 18.04
N ILE A 421 4.41 9.18 17.47
CA ILE A 421 4.07 7.75 17.62
C ILE A 421 5.23 6.88 17.11
N ALA A 422 5.76 7.18 15.92
CA ALA A 422 6.82 6.39 15.32
C ALA A 422 8.12 6.39 16.17
N PHE A 423 8.48 7.54 16.77
CA PHE A 423 9.66 7.63 17.64
C PHE A 423 9.42 7.07 19.05
N TYR A 424 8.23 7.27 19.66
CA TYR A 424 7.92 6.64 20.94
C TYR A 424 7.80 5.12 20.82
N ALA A 425 7.30 4.61 19.69
CA ALA A 425 7.31 3.17 19.40
C ALA A 425 8.74 2.60 19.36
N GLN A 426 9.68 3.30 18.71
CA GLN A 426 11.11 2.94 18.75
C GLN A 426 11.67 2.98 20.18
N ALA A 427 11.44 4.08 20.91
CA ALA A 427 11.93 4.23 22.28
C ALA A 427 11.41 3.11 23.21
N TYR A 428 10.12 2.77 23.09
CA TYR A 428 9.50 1.68 23.82
C TYR A 428 10.11 0.32 23.42
N ASP A 429 10.21 0.02 22.12
CA ASP A 429 10.83 -1.23 21.63
C ASP A 429 12.26 -1.40 22.16
N PHE A 430 13.03 -0.32 22.24
CA PHE A 430 14.39 -0.37 22.75
C PHE A 430 14.47 -0.68 24.24
N ILE A 431 13.52 -0.24 25.08
CA ILE A 431 13.63 -0.34 26.54
C ILE A 431 12.66 -1.32 27.20
N ALA A 432 11.66 -1.84 26.48
CA ALA A 432 10.55 -2.59 27.05
C ALA A 432 11.03 -3.73 27.95
N ASP A 433 11.99 -4.54 27.49
CA ASP A 433 12.53 -5.70 28.21
C ASP A 433 13.12 -5.41 29.61
N ARG A 434 13.43 -4.14 29.87
CA ARG A 434 14.03 -3.60 31.09
C ARG A 434 13.05 -2.76 31.93
N LEU A 435 11.79 -2.62 31.50
CA LEU A 435 10.75 -1.91 32.26
C LEU A 435 10.13 -2.81 33.35
N PRO A 436 9.86 -2.30 34.56
CA PRO A 436 8.95 -2.94 35.51
C PRO A 436 7.55 -3.18 34.89
N PRO A 437 6.84 -4.27 35.26
CA PRO A 437 5.54 -4.61 34.65
C PRO A 437 4.47 -3.51 34.72
N GLU A 438 4.38 -2.77 35.83
CA GLU A 438 3.39 -1.69 35.96
C GLU A 438 3.75 -0.47 35.08
N GLU A 439 5.04 -0.18 34.92
CA GLU A 439 5.50 0.89 34.03
C GLU A 439 5.30 0.51 32.56
N ASP A 440 5.58 -0.75 32.19
CA ASP A 440 5.29 -1.30 30.86
C ASP A 440 3.80 -1.16 30.51
N LYS A 441 2.93 -1.60 31.41
CA LYS A 441 1.47 -1.53 31.24
C LYS A 441 0.99 -0.09 31.01
N GLU A 442 1.51 0.86 31.78
CA GLU A 442 1.14 2.28 31.64
C GLU A 442 1.66 2.88 30.33
N ILE A 443 2.91 2.59 29.95
CA ILE A 443 3.50 3.07 28.68
C ILE A 443 2.74 2.50 27.49
N ARG A 444 2.46 1.20 27.48
CA ARG A 444 1.67 0.56 26.42
C ARG A 444 0.26 1.11 26.34
N ARG A 445 -0.38 1.39 27.48
CA ARG A 445 -1.71 2.02 27.51
C ARG A 445 -1.69 3.40 26.86
N ARG A 446 -0.66 4.21 27.11
CA ARG A 446 -0.50 5.53 26.49
C ARG A 446 -0.26 5.44 24.99
N LEU A 447 0.68 4.60 24.55
CA LEU A 447 0.97 4.40 23.14
C LEU A 447 -0.24 3.82 22.39
N ALA A 448 -0.95 2.86 22.99
CA ALA A 448 -2.19 2.29 22.45
C ALA A 448 -3.28 3.34 22.29
N ARG A 449 -3.46 4.21 23.28
CA ARG A 449 -4.41 5.31 23.21
C ARG A 449 -4.03 6.28 22.08
N ALA A 450 -2.75 6.60 21.95
CA ALA A 450 -2.20 7.43 20.90
C ALA A 450 -2.53 6.89 19.49
N VAL A 451 -2.29 5.60 19.24
CA VAL A 451 -2.63 4.93 17.98
C VAL A 451 -4.14 4.90 17.76
N GLU A 452 -4.92 4.49 18.76
CA GLU A 452 -6.39 4.42 18.68
C GLU A 452 -7.02 5.79 18.38
N GLU A 453 -6.51 6.86 18.99
CA GLU A 453 -6.98 8.23 18.71
C GLU A 453 -6.69 8.62 17.27
N ARG A 454 -5.52 8.30 16.70
CA ARG A 454 -5.26 8.56 15.28
C ARG A 454 -6.20 7.76 14.39
N VAL A 455 -6.33 6.46 14.61
CA VAL A 455 -7.25 5.59 13.85
C VAL A 455 -8.69 6.11 13.92
N LYS A 456 -9.16 6.51 15.12
CA LYS A 456 -10.49 7.12 15.30
C LYS A 456 -10.63 8.45 14.59
N GLU A 457 -9.67 9.35 14.71
CA GLU A 457 -9.74 10.65 14.04
C GLU A 457 -9.73 10.52 12.51
N LEU A 458 -9.04 9.50 12.00
CA LEU A 458 -9.07 9.12 10.59
C LEU A 458 -10.44 8.56 10.20
N TRP A 459 -11.12 7.83 11.10
CA TRP A 459 -12.48 7.34 10.89
C TRP A 459 -13.58 8.39 11.02
N SER A 460 -13.51 9.31 11.99
CA SER A 460 -14.64 10.15 12.43
C SER A 460 -14.73 11.52 11.76
N ASN A 461 -13.78 11.86 10.87
CA ASN A 461 -13.70 13.17 10.22
C ASN A 461 -13.60 14.36 11.22
N SER A 462 -13.16 14.11 12.45
CA SER A 462 -13.30 15.04 13.59
C SER A 462 -11.98 15.69 14.05
N ASP A 463 -10.92 15.74 13.22
CA ASP A 463 -9.69 16.46 13.59
C ASP A 463 -9.97 17.98 13.53
N PRO A 464 -9.92 18.70 14.66
CA PRO A 464 -10.22 20.13 14.72
C PRO A 464 -9.15 21.01 14.03
N ARG A 465 -8.06 20.43 13.52
CA ARG A 465 -6.99 21.13 12.77
C ARG A 465 -7.18 21.12 11.25
N SER A 466 -8.34 20.68 10.77
CA SER A 466 -8.67 20.69 9.34
C SER A 466 -8.51 22.09 8.76
N ARG A 467 -7.40 22.34 8.05
CA ARG A 467 -7.34 23.42 7.07
C ARG A 467 -8.17 22.98 5.87
N GLU A 468 -9.05 23.86 5.39
CA GLU A 468 -9.70 23.69 4.09
C GLU A 468 -8.60 23.56 3.03
N GLY A 469 -8.38 22.33 2.58
CA GLY A 469 -7.55 22.05 1.43
C GLY A 469 -8.38 21.92 0.16
N PRO A 470 -7.74 21.92 -1.02
CA PRO A 470 -8.41 21.39 -2.20
C PRO A 470 -9.03 20.03 -1.86
N PRO A 471 -10.26 19.76 -2.32
CA PRO A 471 -10.90 18.49 -2.07
C PRO A 471 -9.97 17.35 -2.57
N PRO A 472 -9.85 16.24 -1.81
CA PRO A 472 -9.02 15.10 -2.22
C PRO A 472 -9.31 14.68 -3.66
N PRO A 473 -8.40 14.00 -4.37
CA PRO A 473 -8.69 13.46 -5.71
C PRO A 473 -9.81 12.40 -5.73
N ARG A 474 -10.26 11.87 -4.56
CA ARG A 474 -11.47 11.00 -4.39
C ARG A 474 -12.38 11.36 -3.18
N GLU A 475 -13.71 11.15 -3.28
CA GLU A 475 -14.76 11.62 -2.33
C GLU A 475 -14.95 10.58 -1.21
N ASN A 476 -14.45 9.38 -1.42
CA ASN A 476 -14.31 8.29 -0.48
C ASN A 476 -12.85 7.78 -0.54
N SER A 477 -11.92 8.73 -0.40
CA SER A 477 -10.65 8.42 0.27
C SER A 477 -10.94 7.55 1.50
N PHE A 478 -10.01 6.65 1.82
CA PHE A 478 -9.98 5.91 3.07
C PHE A 478 -10.22 6.86 4.27
N TYR A 479 -9.82 8.13 4.10
CA TYR A 479 -10.15 9.24 4.96
C TYR A 479 -11.36 10.04 4.46
N PRO A 480 -12.28 10.42 5.35
CA PRO A 480 -13.48 11.15 4.95
C PRO A 480 -13.15 12.53 4.33
N VAL A 481 -13.96 12.92 3.33
CA VAL A 481 -13.88 14.02 2.33
C VAL A 481 -13.25 15.35 2.79
N ARG A 482 -13.25 15.66 4.09
CA ARG A 482 -12.82 16.98 4.63
C ARG A 482 -11.36 17.02 5.07
N ARG A 483 -10.61 15.92 4.98
CA ARG A 483 -9.15 15.91 5.04
C ARG A 483 -8.61 15.90 3.60
N ARG A 484 -7.67 16.70 3.12
CA ARG A 484 -6.72 17.70 3.63
C ARG A 484 -6.06 18.32 2.38
N ALA A 485 -5.43 19.47 2.53
CA ALA A 485 -4.65 20.11 1.48
C ALA A 485 -3.32 19.40 1.11
N TYR A 486 -3.00 18.28 1.79
CA TYR A 486 -1.64 17.72 1.91
C TYR A 486 -1.70 16.21 2.22
N THR A 487 -1.34 15.37 1.24
CA THR A 487 -1.36 13.89 1.26
C THR A 487 -0.13 13.26 1.90
N GLN A 488 0.99 13.97 1.98
CA GLN A 488 2.15 13.60 2.81
C GLN A 488 1.78 13.45 4.28
N GLY A 489 0.80 14.22 4.77
CA GLY A 489 0.25 14.02 6.12
C GLY A 489 -0.41 12.66 6.30
N SER A 490 -1.17 12.21 5.29
CA SER A 490 -1.78 10.88 5.26
C SER A 490 -0.74 9.77 5.20
N TYR A 491 0.34 9.97 4.43
CA TYR A 491 1.50 9.07 4.43
C TYR A 491 2.07 8.95 5.85
N ILE A 492 2.40 10.08 6.47
CA ILE A 492 3.00 10.09 7.80
C ILE A 492 2.09 9.41 8.83
N GLU A 493 0.78 9.66 8.77
CA GLU A 493 -0.20 9.02 9.67
C GLU A 493 -0.29 7.50 9.47
N ALA A 494 -0.41 7.03 8.23
CA ALA A 494 -0.55 5.62 7.93
C ALA A 494 0.67 4.82 8.39
N CYS A 495 1.88 5.32 8.09
CA CYS A 495 3.13 4.68 8.51
C CYS A 495 3.33 4.70 10.02
N ALA A 496 3.01 5.82 10.69
CA ALA A 496 3.06 5.89 12.15
C ALA A 496 2.13 4.88 12.83
N ILE A 497 0.93 4.66 12.27
CA ILE A 497 -0.01 3.66 12.79
C ILE A 497 0.55 2.26 12.63
N VAL A 498 1.14 1.92 11.48
CA VAL A 498 1.82 0.62 11.28
C VAL A 498 2.91 0.42 12.33
N VAL A 499 3.80 1.40 12.49
CA VAL A 499 4.92 1.33 13.44
C VAL A 499 4.42 1.19 14.88
N GLY A 500 3.43 1.99 15.27
CA GLY A 500 2.82 1.91 16.61
C GLY A 500 2.12 0.58 16.86
N ALA A 501 1.41 0.04 15.87
CA ALA A 501 0.76 -1.26 15.96
C ALA A 501 1.75 -2.41 16.10
N LEU A 502 2.86 -2.38 15.34
CA LEU A 502 3.95 -3.36 15.45
C LEU A 502 4.60 -3.32 16.84
N ALA A 503 4.91 -2.13 17.36
CA ALA A 503 5.46 -1.98 18.71
C ALA A 503 4.49 -2.47 19.79
N LEU A 504 3.18 -2.46 19.53
CA LEU A 504 2.15 -2.93 20.44
C LEU A 504 1.70 -4.37 20.21
N ALA A 505 2.44 -5.18 19.44
CA ALA A 505 2.10 -6.58 19.20
C ALA A 505 1.77 -7.33 20.51
N GLY A 506 0.75 -8.20 20.45
CA GLY A 506 0.14 -8.81 21.63
C GLY A 506 -0.95 -7.95 22.31
N HIS A 507 -1.13 -6.68 21.94
CA HIS A 507 -2.32 -5.91 22.33
C HIS A 507 -3.55 -6.40 21.55
N PRO A 508 -4.76 -6.49 22.14
CA PRO A 508 -5.96 -7.05 21.49
C PRO A 508 -6.37 -6.36 20.17
N LYS A 509 -6.03 -5.07 20.01
CA LYS A 509 -6.31 -4.26 18.81
C LYS A 509 -5.11 -4.08 17.87
N ALA A 510 -3.92 -4.59 18.21
CA ALA A 510 -2.71 -4.33 17.41
C ALA A 510 -2.86 -4.78 15.96
N ASP A 511 -3.42 -5.97 15.72
CA ASP A 511 -3.62 -6.48 14.36
C ASP A 511 -4.66 -5.68 13.56
N GLU A 512 -5.69 -5.18 14.23
CA GLU A 512 -6.69 -4.29 13.61
C GLU A 512 -6.06 -2.97 13.16
N TRP A 513 -5.25 -2.35 14.02
CA TRP A 513 -4.52 -1.12 13.67
C TRP A 513 -3.46 -1.34 12.59
N LEU A 514 -2.75 -2.46 12.65
CA LEU A 514 -1.76 -2.83 11.66
C LEU A 514 -2.41 -3.00 10.28
N HIS A 515 -3.52 -3.74 10.22
CA HIS A 515 -4.32 -3.90 9.02
C HIS A 515 -4.84 -2.56 8.50
N PHE A 516 -5.37 -1.70 9.38
CA PHE A 516 -5.81 -0.35 9.04
C PHE A 516 -4.68 0.49 8.43
N GLY A 517 -3.50 0.55 9.06
CA GLY A 517 -2.37 1.35 8.59
C GLY A 517 -1.82 0.84 7.25
N LEU A 518 -1.70 -0.49 7.10
CA LEU A 518 -1.27 -1.11 5.83
C LEU A 518 -2.27 -0.83 4.69
N ASN A 519 -3.56 -0.70 4.99
CA ASN A 519 -4.59 -0.36 4.00
C ASN A 519 -4.59 1.11 3.63
N ALA A 520 -4.41 1.98 4.62
CA ALA A 520 -4.20 3.39 4.37
C ALA A 520 -2.98 3.61 3.46
N ILE A 521 -1.89 2.85 3.64
CA ILE A 521 -0.73 2.91 2.74
C ILE A 521 -1.12 2.54 1.31
N ASP A 522 -1.89 1.46 1.10
CA ASP A 522 -2.28 1.05 -0.25
C ASP A 522 -3.14 2.09 -0.94
N GLU A 523 -4.25 2.42 -0.29
CA GLU A 523 -5.34 3.11 -0.94
C GLU A 523 -4.94 4.57 -1.08
N GLU A 524 -4.39 5.21 -0.04
CA GLU A 524 -4.14 6.65 -0.04
C GLU A 524 -2.79 7.05 -0.61
N ILE A 525 -1.78 6.17 -0.52
CA ILE A 525 -0.42 6.53 -0.92
C ILE A 525 -0.10 5.89 -2.26
N LEU A 526 -0.24 4.58 -2.35
CA LEU A 526 0.21 3.86 -3.54
C LEU A 526 -0.79 4.01 -4.68
N ARG A 527 -2.10 3.89 -4.43
CA ARG A 527 -3.13 3.96 -5.47
C ARG A 527 -3.50 5.40 -5.83
N GLU A 528 -3.67 6.28 -4.84
CA GLU A 528 -4.00 7.68 -5.15
C GLU A 528 -2.77 8.52 -5.52
N MET A 529 -1.69 8.40 -4.74
CA MET A 529 -0.60 9.37 -4.78
C MET A 529 0.61 8.92 -5.58
N ALA A 530 0.75 7.64 -5.93
CA ALA A 530 1.81 7.18 -6.81
C ALA A 530 1.27 6.85 -8.20
N THR A 531 1.96 7.29 -9.25
CA THR A 531 1.68 6.82 -10.61
C THR A 531 2.20 5.40 -10.81
N PRO A 532 1.76 4.64 -11.83
CA PRO A 532 2.26 3.29 -12.10
C PRO A 532 3.79 3.17 -12.34
N PHE A 533 4.48 4.31 -12.54
CA PHE A 533 5.92 4.43 -12.70
C PHE A 533 6.65 4.86 -11.41
N GLY A 534 5.93 5.04 -10.30
CA GLY A 534 6.48 5.43 -9.00
C GLY A 534 6.42 6.92 -8.69
N TYR A 535 5.87 7.76 -9.57
CA TYR A 535 5.84 9.20 -9.31
C TYR A 535 4.87 9.55 -8.19
N TYR A 536 5.41 10.00 -7.06
CA TYR A 536 4.62 10.59 -5.99
C TYR A 536 4.10 11.96 -6.44
N ARG A 537 2.78 12.13 -6.57
CA ARG A 537 2.17 13.29 -7.26
C ARG A 537 2.47 14.64 -6.62
N GLU A 538 2.77 14.70 -5.32
CA GLU A 538 3.24 15.94 -4.68
C GLU A 538 4.73 16.24 -4.92
N GLY A 539 5.47 15.30 -5.50
CA GLY A 539 6.88 15.41 -5.83
C GLY A 539 7.82 14.89 -4.74
N HIS A 540 9.11 14.80 -5.10
CA HIS A 540 10.18 14.25 -4.27
C HIS A 540 10.27 14.89 -2.88
N GLY A 541 10.06 16.21 -2.78
CA GLY A 541 10.21 16.95 -1.53
C GLY A 541 9.24 16.51 -0.44
N TYR A 542 7.96 16.39 -0.79
CA TYR A 542 6.94 15.95 0.15
C TYR A 542 7.00 14.44 0.42
N MET A 543 7.45 13.63 -0.54
CA MET A 543 7.75 12.22 -0.27
C MET A 543 8.91 12.07 0.72
N ALA A 544 10.04 12.75 0.49
CA ALA A 544 11.18 12.70 1.39
C ALA A 544 10.85 13.20 2.81
N MET A 545 9.97 14.20 2.90
CA MET A 545 9.41 14.68 4.16
C MET A 545 8.62 13.59 4.91
N ALA A 546 7.82 12.79 4.19
CA ALA A 546 7.04 11.70 4.78
C ALA A 546 7.94 10.52 5.19
N GLU A 547 8.93 10.19 4.36
CA GLU A 547 9.95 9.18 4.64
C GLU A 547 10.70 9.49 5.93
N SER A 548 11.16 10.73 6.11
CA SER A 548 11.97 11.07 7.30
C SER A 548 11.21 10.97 8.61
N ARG A 549 9.93 11.33 8.63
CA ARG A 549 9.10 11.33 9.85
C ARG A 549 8.62 9.96 10.27
N SER A 550 8.21 9.12 9.31
CA SER A 550 7.64 7.80 9.65
C SER A 550 7.74 6.74 8.54
N GLY A 551 7.90 7.13 7.27
CA GLY A 551 7.97 6.19 6.16
C GLY A 551 9.19 5.26 6.29
N ALA A 552 10.38 5.80 6.45
CA ALA A 552 11.62 5.04 6.51
C ALA A 552 11.59 4.01 7.66
N VAL A 553 11.19 4.44 8.86
CA VAL A 553 11.05 3.53 10.02
C VAL A 553 9.96 2.47 9.78
N CYS A 554 8.85 2.81 9.12
CA CYS A 554 7.81 1.84 8.76
C CYS A 554 8.34 0.75 7.83
N TRP A 555 8.96 1.14 6.71
CA TRP A 555 9.48 0.20 5.73
C TRP A 555 10.62 -0.65 6.28
N LEU A 556 11.56 -0.04 7.01
CA LEU A 556 12.65 -0.76 7.67
C LEU A 556 12.15 -1.71 8.76
N ALA A 557 11.11 -1.33 9.51
CA ALA A 557 10.51 -2.20 10.50
C ALA A 557 9.82 -3.40 9.86
N LEU A 558 9.03 -3.18 8.80
CA LEU A 558 8.39 -4.26 8.02
C LEU A 558 9.43 -5.23 7.45
N GLU A 559 10.52 -4.71 6.89
CA GLU A 559 11.62 -5.54 6.40
C GLU A 559 12.27 -6.34 7.54
N ASN A 560 12.62 -5.69 8.65
CA ASN A 560 13.31 -6.34 9.77
C ASN A 560 12.46 -7.44 10.45
N ILE A 561 11.13 -7.29 10.48
CA ILE A 561 10.25 -8.35 10.98
C ILE A 561 10.03 -9.50 9.98
N GLY A 562 10.56 -9.40 8.76
CA GLY A 562 10.46 -10.42 7.72
C GLY A 562 9.18 -10.35 6.88
N ALA A 563 8.59 -9.16 6.74
CA ALA A 563 7.43 -8.94 5.87
C ALA A 563 7.80 -8.70 4.39
N SER A 564 9.00 -8.20 4.10
CA SER A 564 9.46 -7.88 2.73
C SER A 564 8.55 -6.88 2.00
N PRO A 565 8.48 -5.61 2.47
CA PRO A 565 7.49 -4.65 2.00
C PRO A 565 7.55 -4.38 0.50
N PHE A 566 8.69 -4.39 -0.16
CA PHE A 566 8.74 -4.14 -1.62
C PHE A 566 8.27 -5.35 -2.45
N GLU A 567 8.39 -6.58 -1.93
CA GLU A 567 7.71 -7.74 -2.52
C GLU A 567 6.19 -7.62 -2.36
N LEU A 568 5.75 -7.19 -1.18
CA LEU A 568 4.33 -6.99 -0.85
C LEU A 568 3.69 -5.81 -1.58
N TYR A 569 4.51 -4.81 -1.92
CA TYR A 569 4.12 -3.55 -2.54
C TYR A 569 5.08 -3.17 -3.68
N PRO A 570 4.97 -3.80 -4.86
CA PRO A 570 5.84 -3.48 -5.99
C PRO A 570 5.78 -2.01 -6.42
N LEU A 571 4.63 -1.34 -6.19
CA LEU A 571 4.49 0.08 -6.46
C LEU A 571 5.28 0.96 -5.46
N ALA A 572 5.40 0.54 -4.20
CA ALA A 572 6.26 1.21 -3.24
C ALA A 572 7.73 1.10 -3.66
N GLU A 573 8.17 -0.06 -4.17
CA GLU A 573 9.52 -0.21 -4.73
C GLU A 573 9.78 0.80 -5.85
N LYS A 574 8.88 0.87 -6.85
CA LYS A 574 8.98 1.84 -7.94
C LYS A 574 9.04 3.28 -7.44
N MET A 575 8.26 3.61 -6.42
CA MET A 575 8.24 4.93 -5.81
C MET A 575 9.61 5.32 -5.22
N HIS A 576 10.34 4.37 -4.65
CA HIS A 576 11.70 4.59 -4.14
C HIS A 576 12.77 4.52 -5.22
N GLU A 577 12.62 3.62 -6.21
CA GLU A 577 13.50 3.53 -7.39
C GLU A 577 13.53 4.84 -8.17
N LEU A 578 12.45 5.62 -8.11
CA LEU A 578 12.32 6.85 -8.87
C LEU A 578 13.45 7.84 -8.59
N PHE A 579 13.83 8.00 -7.32
CA PHE A 579 14.96 8.83 -6.89
C PHE A 579 16.31 8.34 -7.46
N LEU A 580 16.42 7.08 -7.88
CA LEU A 580 17.59 6.56 -8.60
C LEU A 580 17.49 6.82 -10.11
N ARG A 581 16.28 6.80 -10.66
CA ARG A 581 16.03 6.88 -12.10
C ARG A 581 16.15 8.29 -12.63
N ASP A 582 15.66 9.27 -11.89
CA ASP A 582 15.60 10.67 -12.34
C ASP A 582 16.60 11.60 -11.64
N ARG A 583 17.49 11.07 -10.79
CA ARG A 583 18.53 11.89 -10.18
C ARG A 583 19.37 12.64 -11.22
N MET A 584 19.64 13.90 -10.90
CA MET A 584 20.61 14.73 -11.60
C MET A 584 22.03 14.10 -11.50
N PRO A 585 22.96 14.44 -12.40
CA PRO A 585 24.31 13.86 -12.43
C PRO A 585 25.07 13.95 -11.09
N ASN A 586 24.87 15.05 -10.35
CA ASN A 586 25.46 15.30 -9.02
C ASN A 586 24.76 14.53 -7.86
N GLY A 587 23.74 13.74 -8.16
CA GLY A 587 22.95 12.94 -7.21
C GLY A 587 21.86 13.69 -6.48
N TRP A 588 21.47 14.85 -6.98
CA TRP A 588 20.33 15.61 -6.43
C TRP A 588 19.05 15.15 -7.11
N CYS A 589 17.91 15.28 -6.42
CA CYS A 589 16.61 15.10 -7.06
C CYS A 589 16.29 16.33 -7.94
N PRO A 590 15.57 16.15 -9.06
CA PRO A 590 15.17 17.28 -9.90
C PRO A 590 14.24 18.22 -9.09
N PRO A 591 14.46 19.55 -9.11
CA PRO A 591 13.68 20.52 -8.33
C PRO A 591 12.34 20.83 -9.01
N ILE A 592 11.50 19.81 -9.13
CA ILE A 592 10.17 19.87 -9.74
C ILE A 592 9.11 20.01 -8.63
N ASN A 593 8.07 20.80 -8.87
CA ASN A 593 7.02 21.14 -7.89
C ASN A 593 7.60 21.84 -6.64
N ASP A 594 6.96 21.68 -5.48
CA ASP A 594 7.39 22.20 -4.18
C ASP A 594 8.56 21.36 -3.62
N ASN A 595 9.66 21.30 -4.38
CA ASN A 595 10.81 20.49 -4.04
C ASN A 595 12.10 21.31 -4.01
N ARG A 596 12.89 21.14 -2.94
CA ARG A 596 14.31 21.55 -2.97
C ARG A 596 15.11 20.43 -3.60
N ALA A 597 16.11 20.76 -4.41
CA ALA A 597 16.97 19.74 -5.04
C ALA A 597 17.71 18.83 -4.03
N THR A 598 17.81 19.27 -2.77
CA THR A 598 18.40 18.50 -1.66
C THR A 598 17.43 17.54 -0.97
N SER A 599 16.17 17.48 -1.36
CA SER A 599 15.14 16.66 -0.70
C SER A 599 15.17 15.19 -1.16
N THR A 600 16.36 14.61 -1.29
CA THR A 600 16.49 13.18 -1.63
C THR A 600 16.07 12.31 -0.45
N ILE A 601 15.75 11.04 -0.75
CA ILE A 601 15.70 10.00 0.28
C ILE A 601 17.06 9.28 0.34
N PRO A 602 17.58 8.97 1.53
CA PRO A 602 18.88 8.33 1.66
C PRO A 602 18.81 6.87 1.25
N GLN A 603 19.10 6.61 -0.03
CA GLN A 603 18.95 5.30 -0.69
C GLN A 603 19.68 4.15 0.01
N VAL A 604 20.76 4.46 0.72
CA VAL A 604 21.47 3.48 1.55
C VAL A 604 20.55 2.78 2.54
N LEU A 605 19.54 3.44 3.11
CA LEU A 605 18.62 2.83 4.06
C LEU A 605 17.78 1.73 3.39
N TYR A 606 17.33 1.96 2.16
CA TYR A 606 16.38 1.11 1.44
C TYR A 606 17.05 -0.07 0.70
N VAL A 607 18.38 -0.15 0.68
CA VAL A 607 19.14 -1.25 0.05
C VAL A 607 18.61 -2.65 0.39
N PRO A 608 18.23 -2.98 1.64
CA PRO A 608 17.72 -4.33 1.94
C PRO A 608 16.33 -4.60 1.33
N LEU A 609 15.55 -3.55 1.07
CA LEU A 609 14.16 -3.67 0.65
C LEU A 609 14.04 -3.97 -0.84
N TYR A 610 14.94 -3.44 -1.67
CA TYR A 610 14.92 -3.67 -3.12
C TYR A 610 14.95 -5.16 -3.46
N THR A 611 14.09 -5.60 -4.36
CA THR A 611 13.92 -7.02 -4.72
C THR A 611 15.04 -7.48 -5.66
N ALA A 612 15.46 -6.62 -6.59
CA ALA A 612 16.51 -6.93 -7.56
C ALA A 612 17.93 -6.62 -7.02
N PRO A 613 18.89 -7.57 -7.12
CA PRO A 613 20.28 -7.33 -6.73
C PRO A 613 20.95 -6.15 -7.46
N SER A 614 20.57 -5.90 -8.72
CA SER A 614 21.05 -4.76 -9.51
C SER A 614 20.56 -3.42 -8.95
N THR A 615 19.29 -3.34 -8.53
CA THR A 615 18.73 -2.14 -7.88
C THR A 615 19.41 -1.89 -6.53
N ARG A 616 19.71 -2.95 -5.75
CA ARG A 616 20.51 -2.82 -4.52
C ARG A 616 21.89 -2.21 -4.78
N ALA A 617 22.57 -2.67 -5.83
CA ALA A 617 23.87 -2.16 -6.22
C ALA A 617 23.80 -0.70 -6.72
N ALA A 618 22.72 -0.34 -7.42
CA ALA A 618 22.44 1.03 -7.85
C ALA A 618 22.19 1.98 -6.65
N ALA A 619 21.44 1.55 -5.65
CA ALA A 619 21.20 2.31 -4.42
C ALA A 619 22.50 2.52 -3.60
N MET A 620 23.37 1.53 -3.55
CA MET A 620 24.70 1.68 -2.95
C MET A 620 25.60 2.63 -3.74
N TRP A 621 25.57 2.56 -5.08
CA TRP A 621 26.29 3.47 -5.95
C TRP A 621 25.78 4.90 -5.82
N ASP A 622 24.46 5.07 -5.70
CA ASP A 622 23.81 6.37 -5.52
C ASP A 622 24.34 7.07 -4.28
N TRP A 623 24.33 6.36 -3.13
CA TRP A 623 24.84 6.85 -1.86
C TRP A 623 26.33 7.21 -1.89
N LYS A 624 27.14 6.45 -2.63
CA LYS A 624 28.59 6.70 -2.75
C LYS A 624 28.95 7.85 -3.70
N THR A 625 28.04 8.24 -4.58
CA THR A 625 28.29 9.25 -5.64
C THR A 625 27.51 10.54 -5.47
N GLN A 626 26.53 10.60 -4.56
CA GLN A 626 25.82 11.83 -4.25
C GLN A 626 26.74 12.85 -3.55
N THR A 627 26.49 14.13 -3.81
CA THR A 627 27.34 15.24 -3.32
C THR A 627 26.68 16.15 -2.29
N HIS A 628 25.36 16.10 -2.11
CA HIS A 628 24.62 17.03 -1.25
C HIS A 628 24.60 16.64 0.23
N ILE A 629 24.63 15.35 0.57
CA ILE A 629 24.70 14.87 1.95
C ILE A 629 25.99 14.05 2.10
N PRO A 630 27.06 14.66 2.62
CA PRO A 630 28.28 13.93 2.92
C PRO A 630 27.98 12.77 3.86
N ARG A 631 28.58 11.60 3.61
CA ARG A 631 28.44 10.45 4.51
C ARG A 631 28.97 10.81 5.90
N GLY A 632 28.21 10.44 6.93
CA GLY A 632 28.41 10.88 8.31
C GLY A 632 27.56 12.10 8.70
N THR A 633 26.87 12.74 7.76
CA THR A 633 25.90 13.81 8.05
C THR A 633 24.48 13.27 7.95
N LEU A 634 23.63 13.63 8.91
CA LEU A 634 22.21 13.33 8.85
C LEU A 634 21.47 14.33 7.92
N PRO A 635 20.59 13.86 7.00
CA PRO A 635 19.78 14.76 6.17
C PRO A 635 18.85 15.65 7.01
N ASP A 636 18.26 15.05 8.05
CA ASP A 636 17.53 15.68 9.13
C ASP A 636 17.67 14.82 10.40
N SER A 637 17.28 15.35 11.56
CA SER A 637 17.42 14.64 12.85
C SER A 637 16.50 13.43 12.99
N HIS A 638 15.39 13.36 12.24
CA HIS A 638 14.45 12.25 12.27
C HIS A 638 15.09 10.93 11.84
N TYR A 639 16.08 11.01 10.95
CA TYR A 639 16.85 9.86 10.50
C TYR A 639 17.90 9.33 11.51
N GLY A 640 18.15 10.03 12.63
CA GLY A 640 19.30 9.80 13.51
C GLY A 640 19.54 8.32 13.87
N CYS A 641 18.59 7.69 14.58
CA CYS A 641 18.71 6.28 14.96
C CYS A 641 18.82 5.35 13.73
N LEU A 642 18.13 5.67 12.63
CA LEU A 642 18.10 4.82 11.44
C LEU A 642 19.47 4.76 10.76
N PHE A 643 20.19 5.89 10.64
CA PHE A 643 21.53 5.86 10.04
C PHE A 643 22.52 5.04 10.84
N LEU A 644 22.49 5.15 12.17
CA LEU A 644 23.37 4.33 13.01
C LEU A 644 23.06 2.84 12.86
N LEU A 645 21.78 2.48 12.72
CA LEU A 645 21.34 1.10 12.60
C LEU A 645 21.55 0.51 11.20
N PHE A 646 21.44 1.33 10.14
CA PHE A 646 21.35 0.85 8.77
C PHE A 646 22.46 1.34 7.83
N ASP A 647 23.08 2.53 7.96
CA ASP A 647 24.34 2.84 7.22
C ASP A 647 25.53 2.36 8.06
N THR A 648 25.83 1.06 7.95
CA THR A 648 26.81 0.40 8.83
C THR A 648 28.15 0.18 8.12
N PRO A 649 29.26 0.02 8.87
CA PRO A 649 30.57 -0.29 8.28
C PRO A 649 30.60 -1.54 7.38
N GLU A 650 29.67 -2.48 7.59
CA GLU A 650 29.60 -3.68 6.75
C GLU A 650 28.95 -3.43 5.38
N LYS A 651 28.14 -2.37 5.22
CA LYS A 651 27.54 -2.03 3.91
C LYS A 651 28.57 -1.66 2.86
N ASP A 652 29.79 -1.27 3.27
CA ASP A 652 30.88 -0.98 2.34
C ASP A 652 31.27 -2.19 1.48
N LYS A 653 31.00 -3.41 1.98
CA LYS A 653 31.26 -4.67 1.29
C LYS A 653 30.17 -5.05 0.27
N LEU A 654 29.04 -4.35 0.26
CA LEU A 654 27.97 -4.62 -0.69
C LEU A 654 28.36 -4.16 -2.10
N PRO A 655 27.88 -4.88 -3.15
CA PRO A 655 28.05 -4.44 -4.53
C PRO A 655 27.58 -3.00 -4.73
N SER A 656 28.29 -2.27 -5.57
CA SER A 656 28.01 -0.87 -5.91
C SER A 656 28.32 -0.68 -7.38
N SER A 657 27.30 -0.49 -8.19
CA SER A 657 27.42 -0.32 -9.64
C SER A 657 26.42 0.73 -10.12
N PRO A 658 26.72 1.44 -11.21
CA PRO A 658 25.74 2.35 -11.82
C PRO A 658 24.40 1.65 -12.10
N PRO A 659 23.30 2.42 -12.19
CA PRO A 659 21.98 1.86 -12.41
C PRO A 659 21.90 0.97 -13.67
N PRO A 660 21.14 -0.14 -13.62
CA PRO A 660 21.09 -1.13 -14.71
C PRO A 660 20.23 -0.66 -15.90
N TRP A 661 19.52 0.45 -15.76
CA TRP A 661 18.59 0.95 -16.77
C TRP A 661 19.31 1.81 -17.82
N THR A 662 18.69 1.93 -19.00
CA THR A 662 19.12 2.87 -20.02
C THR A 662 19.20 4.27 -19.45
N PRO A 663 20.22 5.10 -19.75
CA PRO A 663 20.31 6.44 -19.20
C PRO A 663 19.02 7.25 -19.42
N THR A 664 18.50 7.28 -20.66
CA THR A 664 17.18 7.88 -20.94
C THR A 664 16.05 7.07 -20.31
N GLN A 665 15.18 7.73 -19.54
CA GLN A 665 14.05 7.14 -18.82
C GLN A 665 12.71 7.70 -19.33
N PHE A 666 11.73 6.80 -19.52
CA PHE A 666 10.34 7.12 -19.85
C PHE A 666 9.46 6.78 -18.64
N LEU A 667 9.09 7.77 -17.82
CA LEU A 667 8.48 7.58 -16.49
C LEU A 667 7.01 8.02 -16.46
N GLY A 668 6.31 7.87 -17.60
CA GLY A 668 4.93 8.29 -17.76
C GLY A 668 4.82 9.80 -17.93
N ASP A 669 4.40 10.49 -16.86
CA ASP A 669 4.11 11.93 -16.87
C ASP A 669 5.36 12.82 -17.00
N TYR A 670 6.57 12.24 -16.92
CA TYR A 670 7.81 12.97 -17.12
C TYR A 670 8.90 12.10 -17.74
N LEU A 671 9.85 12.75 -18.43
CA LEU A 671 10.89 12.15 -19.25
C LEU A 671 12.25 12.65 -18.80
N VAL A 672 13.22 11.75 -18.72
CA VAL A 672 14.61 12.11 -18.41
C VAL A 672 15.49 11.72 -19.58
N PHE A 673 16.07 12.70 -20.25
CA PHE A 673 17.14 12.50 -21.22
C PHE A 673 18.47 12.68 -20.51
N ARG A 674 19.31 11.66 -20.52
CA ARG A 674 20.69 11.75 -20.05
C ARG A 674 21.63 10.92 -20.90
N SER A 675 22.87 11.37 -21.06
CA SER A 675 23.87 10.68 -21.90
C SER A 675 24.33 9.36 -21.28
N ASP A 676 24.57 9.36 -19.97
CA ASP A 676 25.11 8.27 -19.17
C ASP A 676 24.88 8.54 -17.67
N TRP A 677 25.40 7.69 -16.79
CA TRP A 677 25.24 7.79 -15.33
C TRP A 677 26.37 8.57 -14.61
N SER A 678 27.33 9.14 -15.34
CA SER A 678 28.46 9.87 -14.76
C SER A 678 28.05 11.26 -14.23
N PRO A 679 28.89 11.88 -13.38
CA PRO A 679 28.67 13.25 -12.90
C PRO A 679 28.69 14.33 -13.99
N ASP A 680 29.31 14.06 -15.16
CA ASP A 680 29.42 14.99 -16.28
C ASP A 680 28.34 14.78 -17.35
N ALA A 681 27.38 13.88 -17.09
CA ALA A 681 26.33 13.55 -18.03
C ALA A 681 25.51 14.78 -18.44
N ALA A 682 25.22 14.90 -19.74
CA ALA A 682 24.17 15.82 -20.18
C ALA A 682 22.84 15.36 -19.56
N TYR A 683 22.04 16.29 -19.04
CA TYR A 683 20.79 15.99 -18.35
C TYR A 683 19.70 16.98 -18.74
N LEU A 684 18.54 16.47 -19.15
CA LEU A 684 17.32 17.23 -19.40
C LEU A 684 16.13 16.44 -18.83
N CYS A 685 15.41 17.06 -17.90
CA CYS A 685 14.13 16.54 -17.42
C CYS A 685 13.00 17.34 -18.04
N LEU A 686 12.02 16.66 -18.63
CA LEU A 686 10.77 17.25 -19.11
C LEU A 686 9.65 16.75 -18.19
N ASN A 687 9.05 17.65 -17.42
CA ASN A 687 7.88 17.39 -16.58
C ASN A 687 6.67 18.11 -17.15
#